data_AF-A0A087CMC2-F1
#
_entry.id   AF-A0A087CMC2-F1
#
_cell.length_a   1.000
_cell.length_b   1.000
_cell.length_c   1.000
_cell.angle_alpha   90.00
_cell.angle_beta   90.00
_cell.angle_gamma   90.00
#
_symmetry.space_group_name_H-M   'P 1'
#
loop_
_entity.id
_entity.type
_entity.pdbx_description
1 polymer ?
#
loop_
_entity_poly.entity_id
_entity_poly.type
_entity_poly.pdbx_seq_one_letter_code
_entity_poly.pdbx_strand_id
1 'polypeptide(L)'
;MHRLGIYCFYDNQGRAARFIKPFLDDLMNNIDDLVVVVNGKLDEQARRLFQNYTQDIIVRENKGLDVAAYKQAILTLGWEKLESYDEVICLNDTVMGPVYPFREMFHVMDAKPVDFWGITAYAGEMVNKEVIPTHLQAYWHAYRRSLVSSPAFHEYWETMPLWKDYAEVTRKHEMTFTKHFADLGFTWASYIDWRKYKGYSSYPLLYMPKLLISDDRCPVFKRRSFFVDYSAYFDQTAGQPALDLFDYLRDHTDYDTDMIWDAVLSGHNIDDIRKAMHLDYVLPTQALNPRTHDKPRSAFIYHVYFMDLLEDTCHYIASLPDETDLYITSTENKIPQIRDYMQQHGVSHPATFIPVVNRGRDVSALLVAACPVVLSGKYDIVGFAHDKKSSQNQENGHHGTESQGFAYKLMENTLGSKAYVENILTLFAENPRLGQVAPTPPYHALYFAHTIPADWGANYDITKELLEERLNIHVPLSPYKPTASAIGSCYWFRVEALKPLFEYGWKYEDFLPEGQMGEDGTVSHAIERANGYICQSQGYYPAWVLSDRYARIEVDSLFYTTAMMMGSSVEARRGESLLSNMYGLHAATTRFRTLKAAKHRVHLGLQAVAAQTVRKLPEPAQNVIYTAAWTPISAVRYVLGQLRAGVRYLRKH
;
A
#
# COMPACT_ATOMS: atom_id res chain seq x y z
N MET A 1 -39.35 0.41 6.76
CA MET A 1 -38.96 1.48 7.69
C MET A 1 -38.58 2.67 6.84
N HIS A 2 -38.96 3.88 7.24
CA HIS A 2 -38.54 5.14 6.62
C HIS A 2 -37.15 5.53 7.15
N ARG A 3 -36.12 5.59 6.29
CA ARG A 3 -34.71 5.70 6.70
C ARG A 3 -33.99 6.89 6.07
N LEU A 4 -33.11 7.50 6.87
CA LEU A 4 -32.16 8.53 6.43
C LEU A 4 -30.73 7.99 6.44
N GLY A 5 -30.01 8.14 5.33
CA GLY A 5 -28.56 7.92 5.26
C GLY A 5 -27.77 9.22 5.43
N ILE A 6 -26.71 9.20 6.25
CA ILE A 6 -25.69 10.25 6.39
C ILE A 6 -24.35 9.66 5.97
N TYR A 7 -23.98 9.87 4.71
CA TYR A 7 -22.78 9.31 4.08
C TYR A 7 -21.60 10.27 4.19
N CYS A 8 -20.55 9.85 4.91
CA CYS A 8 -19.30 10.61 5.03
C CYS A 8 -18.29 10.18 3.95
N PHE A 9 -17.81 11.15 3.19
CA PHE A 9 -16.84 10.96 2.09
C PHE A 9 -15.55 11.76 2.34
N TYR A 10 -14.41 11.14 2.06
CA TYR A 10 -13.10 11.80 2.10
C TYR A 10 -12.17 11.30 0.98
N ASP A 11 -11.72 12.24 0.16
CA ASP A 11 -10.58 12.05 -0.74
C ASP A 11 -9.66 13.29 -0.67
N ASN A 12 -8.35 13.08 -0.78
CA ASN A 12 -7.37 14.18 -0.67
C ASN A 12 -7.47 15.18 -1.85
N GLN A 13 -7.91 14.72 -3.02
CA GLN A 13 -8.16 15.54 -4.21
C GLN A 13 -9.66 15.81 -4.44
N GLY A 14 -10.54 15.21 -3.63
CA GLY A 14 -11.99 15.33 -3.76
C GLY A 14 -12.59 14.49 -4.88
N ARG A 15 -11.88 13.46 -5.35
CA ARG A 15 -12.31 12.53 -6.41
C ARG A 15 -13.09 11.35 -5.84
N ALA A 16 -14.29 11.11 -6.34
CA ALA A 16 -15.07 9.93 -5.99
C ALA A 16 -14.58 8.71 -6.79
N ALA A 17 -14.08 7.68 -6.10
CA ALA A 17 -13.68 6.43 -6.74
C ALA A 17 -14.88 5.67 -7.32
N ARG A 18 -14.64 4.84 -8.34
CA ARG A 18 -15.68 4.15 -9.13
C ARG A 18 -16.65 3.32 -8.28
N PHE A 19 -16.18 2.71 -7.19
CA PHE A 19 -17.00 1.89 -6.29
C PHE A 19 -18.13 2.65 -5.58
N ILE A 20 -18.02 3.98 -5.44
CA ILE A 20 -19.02 4.77 -4.72
C ILE A 20 -20.37 4.72 -5.43
N LYS A 21 -20.39 4.67 -6.77
CA LYS A 21 -21.63 4.64 -7.54
C LYS A 21 -22.45 3.36 -7.25
N PRO A 22 -21.96 2.14 -7.51
CA PRO A 22 -22.74 0.92 -7.21
C PRO A 22 -23.04 0.76 -5.72
N PHE A 23 -22.16 1.26 -4.84
CA PHE A 23 -22.42 1.30 -3.40
C PHE A 23 -23.69 2.12 -3.07
N LEU A 24 -23.78 3.35 -3.60
CA LEU A 24 -24.93 4.23 -3.37
C LEU A 24 -26.17 3.76 -4.13
N ASP A 25 -26.04 3.25 -5.36
CA ASP A 25 -27.15 2.70 -6.13
C ASP A 25 -27.91 1.62 -5.33
N ASP A 26 -27.20 0.68 -4.72
CA ASP A 26 -27.84 -0.37 -3.93
C ASP A 26 -28.32 0.12 -2.55
N LEU A 27 -27.57 1.05 -1.92
CA LEU A 27 -27.99 1.65 -0.65
C LEU A 27 -29.33 2.39 -0.79
N MET A 28 -29.52 3.16 -1.87
CA MET A 28 -30.75 3.92 -2.13
C MET A 28 -31.99 3.03 -2.31
N ASN A 29 -31.84 1.73 -2.56
CA ASN A 29 -32.98 0.79 -2.54
C ASN A 29 -33.49 0.50 -1.12
N ASN A 30 -32.76 0.93 -0.10
CA ASN A 30 -33.02 0.59 1.31
C ASN A 30 -33.19 1.83 2.21
N ILE A 31 -32.98 3.04 1.68
CA ILE A 31 -33.16 4.32 2.37
C ILE A 31 -34.04 5.26 1.54
N ASP A 32 -34.69 6.22 2.20
CA ASP A 32 -35.61 7.15 1.55
C ASP A 32 -34.94 8.50 1.27
N ASP A 33 -34.09 8.95 2.19
CA ASP A 33 -33.34 10.21 2.09
C ASP A 33 -31.84 9.99 2.31
N LEU A 34 -31.03 10.83 1.68
CA LEU A 34 -29.57 10.81 1.79
C LEU A 34 -29.02 12.21 2.03
N VAL A 35 -28.09 12.34 2.97
CA VAL A 35 -27.23 13.51 3.17
C VAL A 35 -25.79 13.07 2.94
N VAL A 36 -25.07 13.80 2.08
CA VAL A 36 -23.65 13.54 1.82
C VAL A 36 -22.82 14.59 2.54
N VAL A 37 -21.90 14.17 3.41
CA VAL A 37 -20.95 15.04 4.09
C VAL A 37 -19.56 14.79 3.54
N VAL A 38 -18.98 15.80 2.91
CA VAL A 38 -17.64 15.73 2.33
C VAL A 38 -16.64 16.41 3.24
N ASN A 39 -15.71 15.63 3.77
CA ASN A 39 -14.55 16.12 4.49
C ASN A 39 -13.47 16.54 3.46
N GLY A 40 -13.08 17.81 3.44
CA GLY A 40 -12.03 18.32 2.56
C GLY A 40 -12.57 18.86 1.23
N LYS A 41 -12.05 18.33 0.11
CA LYS A 41 -12.35 18.85 -1.23
C LYS A 41 -13.44 18.01 -1.88
N LEU A 42 -14.17 18.63 -2.81
CA LEU A 42 -15.11 17.94 -3.69
C LEU A 42 -14.93 18.51 -5.10
N ASP A 43 -14.45 17.69 -6.02
CA ASP A 43 -14.33 18.11 -7.41
C ASP A 43 -15.69 18.14 -8.12
N GLU A 44 -15.71 18.64 -9.36
CA GLU A 44 -16.95 18.78 -10.11
C GLU A 44 -17.58 17.43 -10.50
N GLN A 45 -16.77 16.43 -10.83
CA GLN A 45 -17.26 15.12 -11.25
C GLN A 45 -17.90 14.37 -10.08
N ALA A 46 -17.24 14.35 -8.93
CA ALA A 46 -17.74 13.80 -7.67
C ALA A 46 -18.99 14.55 -7.19
N ARG A 47 -19.02 15.89 -7.33
CA ARG A 47 -20.23 16.68 -7.03
C ARG A 47 -21.41 16.24 -7.89
N ARG A 48 -21.22 16.14 -9.21
CA ARG A 48 -22.28 15.69 -10.13
C ARG A 48 -22.74 14.27 -9.80
N LEU A 49 -21.81 13.38 -9.42
CA LEU A 49 -22.14 12.03 -8.97
C LEU A 49 -23.07 12.05 -7.74
N PHE A 50 -22.73 12.82 -6.70
CA PHE A 50 -23.55 12.90 -5.49
C PHE A 50 -24.90 13.59 -5.73
N GLN A 51 -24.95 14.58 -6.62
CA GLN A 51 -26.19 15.29 -7.00
C GLN A 51 -27.24 14.40 -7.68
N ASN A 52 -26.84 13.25 -8.22
CA ASN A 52 -27.78 12.25 -8.74
C ASN A 52 -28.58 11.55 -7.63
N TYR A 53 -28.08 11.57 -6.39
CA TYR A 53 -28.71 10.90 -5.25
C TYR A 53 -29.33 11.89 -4.25
N THR A 54 -28.74 13.08 -4.08
CA THR A 54 -29.25 14.09 -3.13
C THR A 54 -28.79 15.51 -3.47
N GLN A 55 -29.59 16.50 -3.08
CA GLN A 55 -29.19 17.91 -3.08
C GLN A 55 -28.55 18.34 -1.73
N ASP A 56 -28.70 17.53 -0.68
CA ASP A 56 -28.18 17.80 0.67
C ASP A 56 -26.70 17.40 0.76
N ILE A 57 -25.83 18.23 0.19
CA ILE A 57 -24.36 18.03 0.18
C ILE A 57 -23.68 19.07 1.08
N ILE A 58 -23.08 18.62 2.17
CA ILE A 58 -22.34 19.45 3.13
C ILE A 58 -20.84 19.29 2.89
N VAL A 59 -20.16 20.34 2.42
CA VAL A 59 -18.69 20.34 2.29
C VAL A 59 -18.09 21.06 3.51
N ARG A 60 -17.15 20.40 4.19
CA ARG A 60 -16.53 20.91 5.43
C ARG A 60 -15.03 20.67 5.47
N GLU A 61 -14.33 21.39 6.35
CA GLU A 61 -12.93 21.08 6.64
C GLU A 61 -12.78 19.66 7.21
N ASN A 62 -11.71 18.95 6.82
CA ASN A 62 -11.39 17.63 7.38
C ASN A 62 -10.79 17.75 8.80
N LYS A 63 -11.59 18.21 9.76
CA LYS A 63 -11.26 18.29 11.19
C LYS A 63 -12.24 17.47 12.01
N GLY A 64 -11.74 16.65 12.93
CA GLY A 64 -12.56 15.74 13.73
C GLY A 64 -13.07 14.49 13.00
N LEU A 65 -12.60 14.27 11.76
CA LEU A 65 -12.87 13.08 10.94
C LEU A 65 -14.38 12.80 10.77
N ASP A 66 -14.75 11.55 10.53
CA ASP A 66 -16.11 11.12 10.20
C ASP A 66 -17.11 11.45 11.32
N VAL A 67 -16.69 11.30 12.58
CA VAL A 67 -17.54 11.58 13.74
C VAL A 67 -17.97 13.05 13.79
N ALA A 68 -17.08 13.97 13.44
CA ALA A 68 -17.43 15.39 13.33
C ALA A 68 -18.31 15.69 12.09
N ALA A 69 -18.19 14.89 11.03
CA ALA A 69 -19.08 14.97 9.87
C ALA A 69 -20.50 14.54 10.23
N TYR A 70 -20.65 13.43 10.96
CA TYR A 70 -21.94 12.97 11.49
C TYR A 70 -22.55 13.99 12.44
N LYS A 71 -21.76 14.52 13.39
CA LYS A 71 -22.20 15.59 14.30
C LYS A 71 -22.74 16.80 13.54
N GLN A 72 -22.02 17.26 12.52
CA GLN A 72 -22.44 18.42 11.73
C GLN A 72 -23.78 18.17 11.05
N ALA A 73 -23.94 17.02 10.37
CA ALA A 73 -25.18 16.68 9.69
C ALA A 73 -26.35 16.53 10.66
N ILE A 74 -26.17 15.79 11.75
CA ILE A 74 -27.18 15.57 12.79
C ILE A 74 -27.68 16.93 13.34
N LEU A 75 -26.77 17.81 13.75
CA LEU A 75 -27.14 19.10 14.33
C LEU A 75 -27.70 20.09 13.30
N THR A 76 -27.33 19.97 12.03
CA THR A 76 -27.85 20.82 10.95
C THR A 76 -29.26 20.42 10.53
N LEU A 77 -29.55 19.12 10.48
CA LEU A 77 -30.89 18.60 10.20
C LEU A 77 -31.86 18.89 11.35
N GLY A 78 -31.35 18.85 12.59
CA GLY A 78 -32.13 19.09 13.79
C GLY A 78 -32.96 17.89 14.25
N TRP A 79 -33.26 17.83 15.54
CA TRP A 79 -33.91 16.70 16.20
C TRP A 79 -35.30 16.41 15.62
N GLU A 80 -36.12 17.43 15.37
CA GLU A 80 -37.47 17.27 14.80
C GLU A 80 -37.46 16.49 13.47
N LYS A 81 -36.53 16.82 12.56
CA LYS A 81 -36.39 16.10 11.29
C LYS A 81 -35.88 14.67 11.53
N LEU A 82 -34.87 14.49 12.37
CA LEU A 82 -34.28 13.17 12.64
C LEU A 82 -35.29 12.20 13.29
N GLU A 83 -36.11 12.69 14.22
CA GLU A 83 -37.14 11.90 14.89
C GLU A 83 -38.28 11.46 13.96
N SER A 84 -38.45 12.11 12.80
CA SER A 84 -39.45 11.70 11.80
C SER A 84 -39.09 10.37 11.10
N TYR A 85 -37.80 10.00 11.07
CA TYR A 85 -37.35 8.74 10.49
C TYR A 85 -37.52 7.59 11.49
N ASP A 86 -37.76 6.38 10.99
CA ASP A 86 -37.71 5.17 11.81
C ASP A 86 -36.26 4.83 12.18
N GLU A 87 -35.32 5.17 11.30
CA GLU A 87 -33.89 4.87 11.43
C GLU A 87 -33.00 5.94 10.76
N VAL A 88 -31.93 6.35 11.44
CA VAL A 88 -30.89 7.26 10.93
C VAL A 88 -29.56 6.51 10.87
N ILE A 89 -28.94 6.45 9.69
CA ILE A 89 -27.74 5.65 9.42
C ILE A 89 -26.56 6.57 9.18
N CYS A 90 -25.53 6.49 10.02
CA CYS A 90 -24.22 7.10 9.78
C CYS A 90 -23.27 6.07 9.19
N LEU A 91 -22.70 6.37 8.02
CA LEU A 91 -21.80 5.46 7.30
C LEU A 91 -20.70 6.23 6.56
N ASN A 92 -19.61 5.57 6.17
CA ASN A 92 -18.51 6.21 5.45
C ASN A 92 -17.94 5.37 4.30
N ASP A 93 -17.07 5.98 3.51
CA ASP A 93 -16.37 5.43 2.34
C ASP A 93 -15.11 4.59 2.68
N THR A 94 -14.95 4.21 3.94
CA THR A 94 -13.80 3.38 4.37
C THR A 94 -14.02 1.88 4.13
N VAL A 95 -15.23 1.51 3.72
CA VAL A 95 -15.62 0.17 3.27
C VAL A 95 -16.03 0.19 1.80
N MET A 96 -15.93 -0.96 1.16
CA MET A 96 -16.37 -1.18 -0.22
C MET A 96 -17.40 -2.30 -0.25
N GLY A 97 -18.23 -2.29 -1.30
CA GLY A 97 -19.36 -3.18 -1.49
C GLY A 97 -20.42 -2.50 -2.37
N PRO A 98 -21.66 -3.01 -2.37
CA PRO A 98 -22.04 -4.30 -1.81
C PRO A 98 -21.42 -5.47 -2.58
N VAL A 99 -20.94 -6.49 -1.88
CA VAL A 99 -20.69 -7.83 -2.43
C VAL A 99 -21.99 -8.63 -2.50
N TYR A 100 -22.84 -8.45 -1.48
CA TYR A 100 -24.20 -8.95 -1.44
C TYR A 100 -25.18 -7.78 -1.25
N PRO A 101 -26.36 -7.81 -1.88
CA PRO A 101 -27.32 -6.71 -1.78
C PRO A 101 -27.62 -6.31 -0.33
N PHE A 102 -27.58 -5.01 -0.03
CA PHE A 102 -27.83 -4.49 1.32
C PHE A 102 -29.21 -4.89 1.87
N ARG A 103 -30.19 -5.14 1.00
CA ARG A 103 -31.53 -5.61 1.38
C ARG A 103 -31.50 -6.88 2.23
N GLU A 104 -30.52 -7.77 2.05
CA GLU A 104 -30.40 -8.99 2.85
C GLU A 104 -30.09 -8.65 4.31
N MET A 105 -29.11 -7.77 4.51
CA MET A 105 -28.73 -7.26 5.83
C MET A 105 -29.87 -6.47 6.47
N PHE A 106 -30.50 -5.54 5.74
CA PHE A 106 -31.62 -4.76 6.27
C PHE A 106 -32.80 -5.64 6.68
N HIS A 107 -33.17 -6.65 5.87
CA HIS A 107 -34.26 -7.58 6.22
C HIS A 107 -33.97 -8.34 7.53
N VAL A 108 -32.74 -8.78 7.75
CA VAL A 108 -32.35 -9.44 9.01
C VAL A 108 -32.42 -8.47 10.18
N MET A 109 -31.92 -7.25 10.01
CA MET A 109 -31.85 -6.27 11.09
C MET A 109 -33.20 -5.68 11.45
N ASP A 110 -34.11 -5.51 10.48
CA ASP A 110 -35.49 -5.04 10.69
C ASP A 110 -36.26 -5.94 11.66
N ALA A 111 -36.01 -7.25 11.64
CA ALA A 111 -36.65 -8.20 12.54
C ALA A 111 -36.09 -8.19 13.98
N LYS A 112 -34.90 -7.61 14.21
CA LYS A 112 -34.29 -7.60 15.55
C LYS A 112 -34.84 -6.43 16.38
N PRO A 113 -35.31 -6.64 17.63
CA PRO A 113 -35.79 -5.57 18.49
C PRO A 113 -34.61 -4.89 19.22
N VAL A 114 -33.85 -4.07 18.50
CA VAL A 114 -32.71 -3.31 19.06
C VAL A 114 -32.89 -1.80 18.85
N ASP A 115 -32.22 -0.98 19.67
CA ASP A 115 -32.26 0.49 19.56
C ASP A 115 -31.21 1.04 18.59
N PHE A 116 -30.10 0.33 18.42
CA PHE A 116 -29.08 0.67 17.42
C PHE A 116 -28.28 -0.56 16.97
N TRP A 117 -27.69 -0.49 15.78
CA TRP A 117 -26.91 -1.60 15.23
C TRP A 117 -25.81 -1.17 14.25
N GLY A 118 -24.92 -2.10 13.92
CA GLY A 118 -23.88 -1.93 12.92
C GLY A 118 -23.62 -3.23 12.14
N ILE A 119 -22.78 -3.20 11.10
CA ILE A 119 -22.51 -4.42 10.31
C ILE A 119 -21.67 -5.41 11.13
N THR A 120 -20.58 -4.94 11.71
CA THR A 120 -19.66 -5.74 12.55
C THR A 120 -19.43 -5.07 13.91
N ALA A 121 -18.96 -5.87 14.87
CA ALA A 121 -18.52 -5.38 16.17
C ALA A 121 -17.12 -5.90 16.48
N TYR A 122 -16.33 -5.08 17.17
CA TYR A 122 -15.07 -5.47 17.78
C TYR A 122 -15.35 -6.32 19.03
N ALA A 123 -14.78 -7.52 19.10
CA ALA A 123 -14.93 -8.37 20.28
C ALA A 123 -13.99 -7.86 21.38
N GLY A 124 -14.57 -7.36 22.48
CA GLY A 124 -13.80 -6.72 23.55
C GLY A 124 -12.70 -7.61 24.13
N GLU A 125 -11.56 -7.00 24.45
CA GLU A 125 -10.36 -7.69 24.92
C GLU A 125 -9.53 -6.81 25.86
N MET A 126 -8.42 -7.35 26.37
CA MET A 126 -7.45 -6.62 27.20
C MET A 126 -6.14 -6.42 26.44
N VAL A 127 -5.86 -5.19 26.04
CA VAL A 127 -4.62 -4.82 25.33
C VAL A 127 -3.77 -3.96 26.24
N ASN A 128 -2.52 -4.34 26.50
CA ASN A 128 -1.59 -3.54 27.31
C ASN A 128 -2.14 -3.08 28.68
N LYS A 129 -2.97 -3.91 29.34
CA LYS A 129 -3.69 -3.61 30.60
C LYS A 129 -4.82 -2.56 30.48
N GLU A 130 -5.17 -2.16 29.27
CA GLU A 130 -6.36 -1.37 28.95
C GLU A 130 -7.49 -2.32 28.53
N VAL A 131 -8.69 -2.11 29.08
CA VAL A 131 -9.87 -2.91 28.71
C VAL A 131 -10.54 -2.22 27.53
N ILE A 132 -10.56 -2.90 26.39
CA ILE A 132 -11.32 -2.48 25.21
C ILE A 132 -12.69 -3.13 25.32
N PRO A 133 -13.78 -2.37 25.50
CA PRO A 133 -15.12 -2.95 25.57
C PRO A 133 -15.52 -3.49 24.19
N THR A 134 -16.51 -4.38 24.17
CA THR A 134 -17.14 -4.78 22.90
C THR A 134 -17.92 -3.60 22.35
N HIS A 135 -17.74 -3.28 21.07
CA HIS A 135 -18.37 -2.11 20.46
C HIS A 135 -18.61 -2.30 18.96
N LEU A 136 -19.65 -1.65 18.44
CA LEU A 136 -19.90 -1.53 17.01
C LEU A 136 -18.85 -0.64 16.35
N GLN A 137 -18.57 -0.93 15.08
CA GLN A 137 -17.54 -0.21 14.33
C GLN A 137 -18.12 1.02 13.63
N ALA A 138 -17.42 2.16 13.74
CA ALA A 138 -17.96 3.47 13.36
C ALA A 138 -18.19 3.71 11.86
N TYR A 139 -17.78 2.79 10.99
CA TYR A 139 -18.03 2.91 9.54
C TYR A 139 -19.49 2.65 9.16
N TRP A 140 -20.28 2.08 10.07
CA TRP A 140 -21.71 1.88 9.89
C TRP A 140 -22.42 1.79 11.25
N HIS A 141 -23.22 2.80 11.56
CA HIS A 141 -24.15 2.80 12.68
C HIS A 141 -25.54 3.18 12.20
N ALA A 142 -26.53 2.37 12.54
CA ALA A 142 -27.94 2.66 12.36
C ALA A 142 -28.58 2.88 13.73
N TYR A 143 -29.15 4.07 13.93
CA TYR A 143 -29.82 4.48 15.16
C TYR A 143 -31.32 4.49 14.92
N ARG A 144 -32.08 3.71 15.68
CA ARG A 144 -33.55 3.73 15.57
C ARG A 144 -34.14 4.91 16.29
N ARG A 145 -35.39 5.25 15.93
CA ARG A 145 -36.14 6.33 16.58
C ARG A 145 -36.11 6.25 18.11
N SER A 146 -36.16 5.05 18.69
CA SER A 146 -36.10 4.86 20.16
C SER A 146 -34.82 5.44 20.79
N LEU A 147 -33.69 5.35 20.12
CA LEU A 147 -32.44 6.00 20.55
C LEU A 147 -32.40 7.46 20.12
N VAL A 148 -32.76 7.75 18.86
CA VAL A 148 -32.66 9.10 18.29
C VAL A 148 -33.48 10.11 19.09
N SER A 149 -34.71 9.77 19.49
CA SER A 149 -35.60 10.63 20.29
C SER A 149 -35.22 10.73 21.77
N SER A 150 -34.11 10.12 22.20
CA SER A 150 -33.72 10.12 23.61
C SER A 150 -32.92 11.38 23.98
N PRO A 151 -33.18 12.00 25.15
CA PRO A 151 -32.37 13.12 25.62
C PRO A 151 -30.88 12.79 25.74
N ALA A 152 -30.55 11.53 26.08
CA ALA A 152 -29.17 11.06 26.17
C ALA A 152 -28.46 11.10 24.81
N PHE A 153 -29.15 10.74 23.72
CA PHE A 153 -28.58 10.82 22.37
C PHE A 153 -28.38 12.27 21.93
N HIS A 154 -29.34 13.16 22.25
CA HIS A 154 -29.20 14.59 21.96
C HIS A 154 -27.99 15.19 22.68
N GLU A 155 -27.91 15.00 24.00
CA GLU A 155 -26.81 15.48 24.83
C GLU A 155 -25.45 14.94 24.33
N TYR A 156 -25.39 13.66 23.96
CA TYR A 156 -24.18 13.04 23.42
C TYR A 156 -23.63 13.83 22.24
N TRP A 157 -24.44 14.08 21.21
CA TRP A 157 -23.99 14.77 20.00
C TRP A 157 -23.78 16.26 20.20
N GLU A 158 -24.60 16.93 21.03
CA GLU A 158 -24.48 18.36 21.32
C GLU A 158 -23.17 18.67 22.06
N THR A 159 -22.87 17.88 23.10
CA THR A 159 -21.71 18.12 23.98
C THR A 159 -20.41 17.50 23.48
N MET A 160 -20.47 16.55 22.53
CA MET A 160 -19.28 15.85 22.04
C MET A 160 -18.21 16.84 21.52
N PRO A 161 -16.98 16.82 22.07
CA PRO A 161 -15.94 17.73 21.64
C PRO A 161 -15.39 17.36 20.25
N LEU A 162 -14.85 18.35 19.54
CA LEU A 162 -14.09 18.10 18.32
C LEU A 162 -12.69 17.59 18.67
N TRP A 163 -12.45 16.30 18.49
CA TRP A 163 -11.13 15.69 18.68
C TRP A 163 -10.20 15.97 17.49
N LYS A 164 -8.89 15.99 17.75
CA LYS A 164 -7.89 16.40 16.75
C LYS A 164 -7.24 15.23 16.01
N ASP A 165 -7.19 14.04 16.61
CA ASP A 165 -6.49 12.89 16.02
C ASP A 165 -7.35 11.62 15.99
N TYR A 166 -7.01 10.72 15.05
CA TYR A 166 -7.71 9.45 14.82
C TYR A 166 -7.74 8.55 16.06
N ALA A 167 -6.67 8.54 16.85
CA ALA A 167 -6.59 7.70 18.04
C ALA A 167 -7.53 8.19 19.14
N GLU A 168 -7.71 9.49 19.31
CA GLU A 168 -8.69 10.08 20.21
C GLU A 168 -10.11 9.81 19.76
N VAL A 169 -10.42 9.98 18.48
CA VAL A 169 -11.76 9.68 17.92
C VAL A 169 -12.10 8.20 18.15
N THR A 170 -11.17 7.30 17.83
CA THR A 170 -11.35 5.85 18.03
C THR A 170 -11.57 5.53 19.51
N ARG A 171 -10.72 6.05 20.41
CA ARG A 171 -10.81 5.75 21.84
C ARG A 171 -12.01 6.39 22.54
N LYS A 172 -12.39 7.61 22.18
CA LYS A 172 -13.38 8.41 22.91
C LYS A 172 -14.77 8.38 22.29
N HIS A 173 -14.90 7.89 21.04
CA HIS A 173 -16.19 7.66 20.40
C HIS A 173 -16.38 6.20 20.01
N GLU A 174 -15.61 5.66 19.06
CA GLU A 174 -15.86 4.31 18.52
C GLU A 174 -15.87 3.23 19.63
N MET A 175 -14.83 3.23 20.47
CA MET A 175 -14.70 2.26 21.57
C MET A 175 -15.69 2.50 22.72
N THR A 176 -16.25 3.70 22.88
CA THR A 176 -17.06 4.07 24.06
C THR A 176 -18.56 4.13 23.76
N PHE A 177 -18.96 4.45 22.53
CA PHE A 177 -20.34 4.72 22.14
C PHE A 177 -21.28 3.57 22.51
N THR A 178 -20.94 2.36 22.06
CA THR A 178 -21.79 1.18 22.29
C THR A 178 -21.95 0.89 23.78
N LYS A 179 -20.84 0.96 24.54
CA LYS A 179 -20.88 0.75 25.99
C LYS A 179 -21.70 1.82 26.69
N HIS A 180 -21.54 3.09 26.32
CA HIS A 180 -22.26 4.20 26.93
C HIS A 180 -23.78 4.03 26.84
N PHE A 181 -24.31 3.78 25.64
CA PHE A 181 -25.76 3.60 25.47
C PHE A 181 -26.25 2.26 26.03
N ALA A 182 -25.44 1.20 25.99
CA ALA A 182 -25.78 -0.05 26.68
C ALA A 182 -25.90 0.11 28.20
N ASP A 183 -25.00 0.88 28.83
CA ASP A 183 -25.04 1.18 30.26
C ASP A 183 -26.28 2.04 30.63
N LEU A 184 -26.81 2.82 29.68
CA LEU A 184 -28.07 3.58 29.82
C LEU A 184 -29.33 2.73 29.56
N GLY A 185 -29.18 1.44 29.25
CA GLY A 185 -30.28 0.50 29.06
C GLY A 185 -30.73 0.30 27.62
N PHE A 186 -30.08 0.94 26.63
CA PHE A 186 -30.37 0.71 25.22
C PHE A 186 -29.80 -0.62 24.72
N THR A 187 -30.54 -1.27 23.84
CA THR A 187 -30.21 -2.56 23.25
C THR A 187 -29.52 -2.40 21.90
N TRP A 188 -28.59 -3.30 21.58
CA TRP A 188 -27.84 -3.23 20.32
C TRP A 188 -27.48 -4.60 19.76
N ALA A 189 -27.20 -4.63 18.46
CA ALA A 189 -26.70 -5.82 17.77
C ALA A 189 -25.76 -5.47 16.62
N SER A 190 -24.96 -6.44 16.19
CA SER A 190 -24.32 -6.40 14.87
C SER A 190 -25.04 -7.36 13.91
N TYR A 191 -24.98 -7.07 12.61
CA TYR A 191 -25.48 -7.97 11.57
C TYR A 191 -24.69 -9.29 11.60
N ILE A 192 -23.36 -9.19 11.52
CA ILE A 192 -22.45 -10.31 11.72
C ILE A 192 -22.31 -10.54 13.22
N ASP A 193 -22.69 -11.73 13.72
CA ASP A 193 -22.61 -12.01 15.16
C ASP A 193 -21.15 -12.13 15.61
N TRP A 194 -20.67 -11.08 16.28
CA TRP A 194 -19.31 -11.00 16.80
C TRP A 194 -18.97 -12.11 17.78
N ARG A 195 -19.98 -12.75 18.41
CA ARG A 195 -19.78 -13.88 19.33
C ARG A 195 -19.17 -15.09 18.63
N LYS A 196 -19.46 -15.29 17.33
CA LYS A 196 -18.85 -16.34 16.50
C LYS A 196 -17.31 -16.22 16.47
N TYR A 197 -16.81 -14.99 16.52
CA TYR A 197 -15.39 -14.67 16.38
C TYR A 197 -14.68 -14.40 17.71
N LYS A 198 -15.44 -14.22 18.78
CA LYS A 198 -14.91 -13.96 20.11
C LYS A 198 -13.97 -15.09 20.53
N GLY A 199 -12.76 -14.72 20.97
CA GLY A 199 -11.72 -15.68 21.38
C GLY A 199 -10.85 -16.18 20.22
N TYR A 200 -11.23 -15.89 18.98
CA TYR A 200 -10.42 -16.16 17.80
C TYR A 200 -9.83 -14.87 17.20
N SER A 201 -10.65 -13.83 17.03
CA SER A 201 -10.22 -12.53 16.50
C SER A 201 -11.04 -11.39 17.11
N SER A 202 -10.37 -10.35 17.59
CA SER A 202 -11.02 -9.13 18.08
C SER A 202 -11.48 -8.22 16.94
N TYR A 203 -10.86 -8.33 15.76
CA TYR A 203 -11.19 -7.54 14.58
C TYR A 203 -11.33 -8.39 13.30
N PRO A 204 -12.42 -9.18 13.17
CA PRO A 204 -12.62 -10.09 12.02
C PRO A 204 -12.64 -9.40 10.66
N LEU A 205 -13.15 -8.18 10.56
CA LEU A 205 -13.23 -7.45 9.28
C LEU A 205 -11.85 -7.09 8.71
N LEU A 206 -10.81 -7.04 9.55
CA LEU A 206 -9.43 -6.84 9.11
C LEU A 206 -8.68 -8.17 8.95
N TYR A 207 -8.81 -9.09 9.90
CA TYR A 207 -7.99 -10.32 9.95
C TYR A 207 -8.61 -11.53 9.26
N MET A 208 -9.93 -11.51 9.02
CA MET A 208 -10.69 -12.61 8.44
C MET A 208 -11.74 -12.14 7.41
N PRO A 209 -11.45 -11.14 6.56
CA PRO A 209 -12.47 -10.53 5.71
C PRO A 209 -13.11 -11.52 4.72
N LYS A 210 -12.32 -12.43 4.14
CA LYS A 210 -12.83 -13.52 3.28
C LYS A 210 -13.93 -14.32 4.00
N LEU A 211 -13.70 -14.69 5.26
CA LEU A 211 -14.63 -15.52 6.01
C LEU A 211 -15.95 -14.78 6.30
N LEU A 212 -15.89 -13.48 6.62
CA LEU A 212 -17.11 -12.69 6.82
C LEU A 212 -17.97 -12.63 5.55
N ILE A 213 -17.32 -12.50 4.39
CA ILE A 213 -18.04 -12.46 3.10
C ILE A 213 -18.58 -13.84 2.76
N SER A 214 -17.71 -14.84 2.70
CA SER A 214 -18.08 -16.20 2.24
C SER A 214 -19.11 -16.91 3.14
N ASP A 215 -18.90 -16.89 4.46
CA ASP A 215 -19.72 -17.68 5.38
C ASP A 215 -20.90 -16.90 5.95
N ASP A 216 -20.70 -15.62 6.26
CA ASP A 216 -21.70 -14.81 6.98
C ASP A 216 -22.38 -13.77 6.09
N ARG A 217 -22.11 -13.81 4.77
CA ARG A 217 -22.71 -12.92 3.77
C ARG A 217 -22.57 -11.44 4.14
N CYS A 218 -21.42 -11.06 4.67
CA CYS A 218 -21.12 -9.65 4.95
C CYS A 218 -21.14 -8.86 3.63
N PRO A 219 -21.97 -7.82 3.49
CA PRO A 219 -22.12 -7.11 2.22
C PRO A 219 -20.91 -6.22 1.92
N VAL A 220 -20.03 -5.97 2.90
CA VAL A 220 -18.92 -5.03 2.75
C VAL A 220 -17.60 -5.62 3.24
N PHE A 221 -16.51 -5.05 2.76
CA PHE A 221 -15.15 -5.31 3.23
C PHE A 221 -14.38 -4.00 3.43
N LYS A 222 -13.31 -4.05 4.22
CA LYS A 222 -12.52 -2.84 4.50
C LYS A 222 -11.62 -2.50 3.32
N ARG A 223 -11.77 -1.30 2.76
CA ARG A 223 -10.88 -0.78 1.70
C ARG A 223 -9.41 -0.82 2.12
N ARG A 224 -9.16 -0.53 3.40
CA ARG A 224 -7.83 -0.54 4.05
C ARG A 224 -7.13 -1.90 3.99
N SER A 225 -7.84 -3.01 3.81
CA SER A 225 -7.20 -4.33 3.76
C SER A 225 -6.10 -4.41 2.70
N PHE A 226 -6.23 -3.67 1.60
CA PHE A 226 -5.33 -3.70 0.44
C PHE A 226 -4.18 -2.69 0.48
N PHE A 227 -3.99 -1.97 1.59
CA PHE A 227 -2.86 -1.03 1.78
C PHE A 227 -2.50 -0.82 3.26
N VAL A 228 -3.00 -1.68 4.16
CA VAL A 228 -2.66 -1.58 5.57
C VAL A 228 -1.17 -1.86 5.76
N ASP A 229 -0.55 -1.13 6.70
CA ASP A 229 0.82 -1.43 7.10
C ASP A 229 0.94 -2.91 7.50
N TYR A 230 1.91 -3.62 6.92
CA TYR A 230 2.05 -5.06 7.06
C TYR A 230 2.20 -5.51 8.52
N SER A 231 2.69 -4.63 9.42
CA SER A 231 2.77 -4.91 10.86
C SER A 231 1.40 -5.18 11.49
N ALA A 232 0.31 -4.68 10.90
CA ALA A 232 -1.05 -4.97 11.37
C ALA A 232 -1.40 -6.46 11.24
N TYR A 233 -0.88 -7.14 10.22
CA TYR A 233 -1.11 -8.56 9.96
C TYR A 233 -0.07 -9.47 10.59
N PHE A 234 1.17 -9.01 10.71
CA PHE A 234 2.34 -9.85 11.01
C PHE A 234 2.21 -10.65 12.32
N ASP A 235 1.68 -10.05 13.38
CA ASP A 235 1.49 -10.73 14.68
C ASP A 235 0.11 -11.40 14.81
N GLN A 236 -0.75 -11.30 13.80
CA GLN A 236 -2.17 -11.71 13.87
C GLN A 236 -2.53 -12.81 12.87
N THR A 237 -1.78 -12.91 11.77
CA THR A 237 -2.08 -13.78 10.63
C THR A 237 -0.76 -14.18 9.92
N ALA A 238 -0.82 -14.98 8.86
CA ALA A 238 0.33 -15.24 7.99
C ALA A 238 0.54 -14.14 6.93
N GLY A 239 -0.19 -13.01 7.02
CA GLY A 239 -0.18 -11.93 6.03
C GLY A 239 -1.18 -12.10 4.89
N GLN A 240 -1.84 -13.26 4.79
CA GLN A 240 -2.76 -13.63 3.72
C GLN A 240 -4.11 -12.89 3.60
N PRO A 241 -4.67 -12.17 4.60
CA PRO A 241 -6.06 -11.73 4.56
C PRO A 241 -6.52 -10.98 3.31
N ALA A 242 -5.69 -10.09 2.76
CA ALA A 242 -6.04 -9.28 1.60
C ALA A 242 -5.96 -10.05 0.28
N LEU A 243 -4.97 -10.94 0.12
CA LEU A 243 -4.85 -11.83 -1.03
C LEU A 243 -6.05 -12.78 -1.09
N ASP A 244 -6.33 -13.48 0.02
CA ASP A 244 -7.46 -14.40 0.14
C ASP A 244 -8.81 -13.73 -0.14
N LEU A 245 -8.96 -12.48 0.32
CA LEU A 245 -10.14 -11.67 0.04
C LEU A 245 -10.25 -11.33 -1.45
N PHE A 246 -9.17 -10.84 -2.06
CA PHE A 246 -9.18 -10.44 -3.46
C PHE A 246 -9.47 -11.63 -4.38
N ASP A 247 -8.81 -12.77 -4.17
CA ASP A 247 -9.04 -13.99 -4.93
C ASP A 247 -10.47 -14.50 -4.77
N TYR A 248 -11.02 -14.47 -3.55
CA TYR A 248 -12.42 -14.85 -3.35
C TYR A 248 -13.40 -13.93 -4.09
N LEU A 249 -13.18 -12.61 -4.03
CA LEU A 249 -14.01 -11.65 -4.75
C LEU A 249 -13.94 -11.88 -6.26
N ARG A 250 -12.74 -12.07 -6.81
CA ARG A 250 -12.51 -12.31 -8.25
C ARG A 250 -13.15 -13.63 -8.72
N ASP A 251 -12.94 -14.71 -7.98
CA ASP A 251 -13.21 -16.07 -8.48
C ASP A 251 -14.59 -16.61 -8.05
N HIS A 252 -15.20 -16.04 -7.01
CA HIS A 252 -16.40 -16.60 -6.38
C HIS A 252 -17.54 -15.59 -6.19
N THR A 253 -17.42 -14.36 -6.71
CA THR A 253 -18.47 -13.34 -6.62
C THR A 253 -18.60 -12.56 -7.92
N ASP A 254 -19.71 -11.82 -8.09
CA ASP A 254 -19.91 -10.91 -9.22
C ASP A 254 -19.31 -9.50 -8.97
N TYR A 255 -18.54 -9.33 -7.89
CA TYR A 255 -17.97 -8.03 -7.53
C TYR A 255 -16.83 -7.66 -8.49
N ASP A 256 -16.95 -6.53 -9.18
CA ASP A 256 -15.89 -6.01 -10.05
C ASP A 256 -14.66 -5.57 -9.23
N THR A 257 -13.62 -6.41 -9.25
CA THR A 257 -12.37 -6.17 -8.53
C THR A 257 -11.56 -4.99 -9.06
N ASP A 258 -11.79 -4.51 -10.28
CA ASP A 258 -11.10 -3.33 -10.80
C ASP A 258 -11.46 -2.07 -10.01
N MET A 259 -12.64 -2.07 -9.36
CA MET A 259 -13.01 -0.99 -8.45
C MET A 259 -12.09 -0.89 -7.22
N ILE A 260 -11.45 -2.00 -6.82
CA ILE A 260 -10.43 -1.99 -5.76
C ILE A 260 -9.20 -1.27 -6.27
N TRP A 261 -8.71 -1.64 -7.46
CA TRP A 261 -7.53 -1.02 -8.07
C TRP A 261 -7.72 0.49 -8.25
N ASP A 262 -8.86 0.92 -8.77
CA ASP A 262 -9.19 2.34 -8.95
C ASP A 262 -9.17 3.13 -7.62
N ALA A 263 -9.61 2.48 -6.54
CA ALA A 263 -9.71 3.10 -5.22
C ALA A 263 -8.39 3.11 -4.42
N VAL A 264 -7.44 2.23 -4.74
CA VAL A 264 -6.17 2.11 -3.99
C VAL A 264 -5.00 2.76 -4.71
N LEU A 265 -4.86 2.59 -6.03
CA LEU A 265 -3.68 3.01 -6.79
C LEU A 265 -3.49 4.52 -6.82
N SER A 266 -4.57 5.31 -6.83
CA SER A 266 -4.46 6.77 -6.91
C SER A 266 -4.10 7.44 -5.58
N GLY A 267 -4.36 6.77 -4.44
CA GLY A 267 -4.37 7.39 -3.11
C GLY A 267 -3.35 6.86 -2.11
N HIS A 268 -2.64 5.77 -2.41
CA HIS A 268 -1.73 5.11 -1.46
C HIS A 268 -0.34 4.88 -2.05
N ASN A 269 0.68 4.71 -1.21
CA ASN A 269 2.02 4.43 -1.69
C ASN A 269 2.11 3.00 -2.23
N ILE A 270 2.83 2.79 -3.32
CA ILE A 270 2.83 1.50 -4.02
C ILE A 270 3.38 0.34 -3.19
N ASP A 271 4.35 0.58 -2.29
CA ASP A 271 4.89 -0.50 -1.45
C ASP A 271 3.86 -1.00 -0.42
N ASP A 272 2.96 -0.15 0.06
CA ASP A 272 1.86 -0.58 0.94
C ASP A 272 0.90 -1.51 0.20
N ILE A 273 0.56 -1.15 -1.04
CA ILE A 273 -0.31 -1.95 -1.90
C ILE A 273 0.38 -3.28 -2.22
N ARG A 274 1.63 -3.24 -2.69
CA ARG A 274 2.44 -4.42 -3.04
C ARG A 274 2.51 -5.43 -1.90
N LYS A 275 2.80 -4.98 -0.67
CA LYS A 275 2.90 -5.84 0.51
C LYS A 275 1.55 -6.40 0.97
N ALA A 276 0.52 -5.57 0.99
CA ALA A 276 -0.81 -6.02 1.39
C ALA A 276 -1.37 -7.04 0.40
N MET A 277 -1.16 -6.81 -0.90
CA MET A 277 -1.66 -7.65 -1.99
C MET A 277 -0.74 -8.80 -2.39
N HIS A 278 0.45 -8.91 -1.80
CA HIS A 278 1.48 -9.90 -2.15
C HIS A 278 1.82 -9.90 -3.65
N LEU A 279 2.11 -8.73 -4.21
CA LEU A 279 2.45 -8.56 -5.64
C LEU A 279 3.90 -8.98 -5.97
N ASP A 280 4.37 -10.03 -5.30
CA ASP A 280 5.65 -10.69 -5.55
C ASP A 280 5.34 -12.09 -6.10
N TYR A 281 5.51 -12.28 -7.40
CA TYR A 281 5.14 -13.51 -8.09
C TYR A 281 6.32 -14.48 -8.17
N VAL A 282 6.05 -15.78 -8.03
CA VAL A 282 7.01 -16.85 -8.31
C VAL A 282 6.49 -17.67 -9.49
N LEU A 283 7.25 -17.71 -10.58
CA LEU A 283 6.85 -18.40 -11.81
C LEU A 283 7.74 -19.61 -12.09
N PRO A 284 7.16 -20.72 -12.60
CA PRO A 284 7.94 -21.92 -12.89
C PRO A 284 8.86 -21.74 -14.10
N THR A 285 10.01 -22.41 -14.07
CA THR A 285 11.00 -22.40 -15.18
C THR A 285 10.89 -23.61 -16.11
N GLN A 286 10.12 -24.63 -15.73
CA GLN A 286 10.04 -25.89 -16.47
C GLN A 286 8.60 -26.29 -16.83
N ALA A 287 7.60 -25.56 -16.33
CA ALA A 287 6.19 -25.81 -16.60
C ALA A 287 5.52 -24.53 -17.09
N LEU A 288 4.45 -24.68 -17.88
CA LEU A 288 3.62 -23.55 -18.32
C LEU A 288 2.43 -23.39 -17.37
N ASN A 289 2.19 -22.16 -16.94
CA ASN A 289 0.98 -21.79 -16.23
C ASN A 289 -0.22 -21.87 -17.17
N PRO A 290 -1.42 -22.19 -16.63
CA PRO A 290 -2.63 -22.12 -17.42
C PRO A 290 -2.86 -20.68 -17.87
N ARG A 291 -3.32 -20.52 -19.11
CA ARG A 291 -3.68 -19.24 -19.71
C ARG A 291 -5.11 -19.34 -20.24
N THR A 292 -5.96 -18.42 -19.82
CA THR A 292 -7.36 -18.31 -20.24
C THR A 292 -7.59 -17.14 -21.21
N HIS A 293 -6.69 -16.16 -21.23
CA HIS A 293 -6.72 -15.01 -22.12
C HIS A 293 -5.72 -15.14 -23.28
N ASP A 294 -5.89 -14.34 -24.34
CA ASP A 294 -4.96 -14.36 -25.47
C ASP A 294 -3.55 -13.93 -25.05
N LYS A 295 -2.54 -14.56 -25.66
CA LYS A 295 -1.14 -14.17 -25.45
C LYS A 295 -0.96 -12.73 -25.97
N PRO A 296 -0.40 -11.81 -25.16
CA PRO A 296 -0.17 -10.45 -25.62
C PRO A 296 0.87 -10.41 -26.73
N ARG A 297 0.75 -9.45 -27.66
CA ARG A 297 1.78 -9.20 -28.66
C ARG A 297 3.01 -8.66 -27.96
N SER A 298 4.15 -9.34 -28.12
CA SER A 298 5.36 -9.05 -27.34
C SER A 298 6.58 -8.71 -28.19
N ALA A 299 7.41 -7.84 -27.65
CA ALA A 299 8.78 -7.62 -28.11
C ALA A 299 9.75 -7.69 -26.94
N PHE A 300 11.01 -7.98 -27.23
CA PHE A 300 12.11 -7.90 -26.29
C PHE A 300 13.23 -7.02 -26.85
N ILE A 301 13.69 -6.06 -26.06
CA ILE A 301 14.80 -5.18 -26.40
C ILE A 301 15.98 -5.54 -25.50
N TYR A 302 17.11 -5.94 -26.08
CA TYR A 302 18.34 -6.24 -25.35
C TYR A 302 19.42 -5.20 -25.69
N HIS A 303 19.98 -4.53 -24.67
CA HIS A 303 21.13 -3.64 -24.86
C HIS A 303 22.45 -4.37 -24.62
N VAL A 304 23.30 -4.38 -25.65
CA VAL A 304 24.62 -5.03 -25.61
C VAL A 304 25.71 -3.97 -25.59
N TYR A 305 26.47 -3.93 -24.51
CA TYR A 305 27.65 -3.09 -24.33
C TYR A 305 28.94 -3.90 -24.16
N PHE A 306 28.91 -4.99 -23.41
CA PHE A 306 30.07 -5.82 -23.07
C PHE A 306 30.22 -7.01 -24.03
N MET A 307 31.15 -6.89 -24.98
CA MET A 307 31.38 -7.94 -25.99
C MET A 307 31.92 -9.26 -25.40
N ASP A 308 32.52 -9.21 -24.20
CA ASP A 308 32.96 -10.39 -23.46
C ASP A 308 31.81 -11.16 -22.78
N LEU A 309 30.59 -10.59 -22.74
CA LEU A 309 29.38 -11.21 -22.18
C LEU A 309 28.42 -11.73 -23.26
N LEU A 310 28.87 -11.83 -24.52
CA LEU A 310 28.00 -12.26 -25.64
C LEU A 310 27.51 -13.69 -25.49
N GLU A 311 28.31 -14.58 -24.89
CA GLU A 311 27.91 -15.97 -24.65
C GLU A 311 26.67 -16.03 -23.75
N ASP A 312 26.76 -15.39 -22.57
CA ASP A 312 25.65 -15.27 -21.63
C ASP A 312 24.45 -14.55 -22.26
N THR A 313 24.71 -13.47 -23.00
CA THR A 313 23.66 -12.72 -23.73
C THR A 313 22.89 -13.63 -24.68
N CYS A 314 23.60 -14.41 -25.51
CA CYS A 314 22.99 -15.33 -26.46
C CYS A 314 22.23 -16.45 -25.74
N HIS A 315 22.77 -16.95 -24.62
CA HIS A 315 22.11 -17.96 -23.78
C HIS A 315 20.73 -17.49 -23.30
N TYR A 316 20.64 -16.27 -22.73
CA TYR A 316 19.37 -15.74 -22.24
C TYR A 316 18.41 -15.33 -23.36
N ILE A 317 18.92 -14.77 -24.47
CA ILE A 317 18.07 -14.41 -25.62
C ILE A 317 17.42 -15.66 -26.24
N ALA A 318 18.09 -16.82 -26.20
CA ALA A 318 17.52 -18.09 -26.68
C ALA A 318 16.29 -18.56 -25.88
N SER A 319 16.04 -17.98 -24.70
CA SER A 319 14.81 -18.20 -23.92
C SER A 319 13.59 -17.45 -24.45
N LEU A 320 13.73 -16.59 -25.45
CA LEU A 320 12.57 -15.88 -25.99
C LEU A 320 11.63 -16.84 -26.74
N PRO A 321 10.31 -16.73 -26.56
CA PRO A 321 9.34 -17.39 -27.42
C PRO A 321 9.46 -16.93 -28.86
N ASP A 322 9.23 -17.84 -29.82
CA ASP A 322 9.44 -17.59 -31.24
C ASP A 322 8.57 -16.43 -31.77
N GLU A 323 7.42 -16.17 -31.14
CA GLU A 323 6.51 -15.07 -31.49
C GLU A 323 6.89 -13.72 -30.85
N THR A 324 7.89 -13.67 -29.97
CA THR A 324 8.37 -12.42 -29.37
C THR A 324 9.43 -11.80 -30.28
N ASP A 325 9.15 -10.63 -30.84
CA ASP A 325 10.12 -9.95 -31.71
C ASP A 325 11.35 -9.48 -30.92
N LEU A 326 12.55 -9.69 -31.45
CA LEU A 326 13.80 -9.30 -30.80
C LEU A 326 14.43 -8.06 -31.44
N TYR A 327 14.77 -7.10 -30.59
CA TYR A 327 15.54 -5.92 -30.94
C TYR A 327 16.84 -5.89 -30.12
N ILE A 328 17.96 -5.64 -30.79
CA ILE A 328 19.26 -5.51 -30.14
C ILE A 328 19.77 -4.09 -30.33
N THR A 329 20.03 -3.41 -29.23
CA THR A 329 20.62 -2.07 -29.25
C THR A 329 22.11 -2.15 -28.93
N SER A 330 22.96 -1.52 -29.74
CA SER A 330 24.40 -1.40 -29.48
C SER A 330 24.99 -0.25 -30.30
N THR A 331 26.27 0.08 -30.07
CA THR A 331 26.94 1.08 -30.92
C THR A 331 27.15 0.52 -32.33
N GLU A 332 27.10 1.41 -33.34
CA GLU A 332 27.11 1.02 -34.76
C GLU A 332 28.30 0.12 -35.14
N ASN A 333 29.47 0.37 -34.55
CA ASN A 333 30.68 -0.43 -34.78
C ASN A 333 30.65 -1.84 -34.17
N LYS A 334 29.81 -2.10 -33.15
CA LYS A 334 29.68 -3.41 -32.48
C LYS A 334 28.64 -4.30 -33.16
N ILE A 335 27.62 -3.71 -33.81
CA ILE A 335 26.51 -4.44 -34.42
C ILE A 335 26.96 -5.58 -35.36
N PRO A 336 27.92 -5.39 -36.30
CA PRO A 336 28.37 -6.48 -37.15
C PRO A 336 28.97 -7.65 -36.36
N GLN A 337 29.76 -7.37 -35.32
CA GLN A 337 30.39 -8.39 -34.48
C GLN A 337 29.35 -9.18 -33.68
N ILE A 338 28.32 -8.50 -33.14
CA ILE A 338 27.22 -9.16 -32.41
C ILE A 338 26.46 -10.09 -33.36
N ARG A 339 26.13 -9.62 -34.57
CA ARG A 339 25.43 -10.41 -35.58
C ARG A 339 26.22 -11.65 -35.98
N ASP A 340 27.51 -11.49 -36.27
CA ASP A 340 28.38 -12.58 -36.65
C ASP A 340 28.51 -13.61 -35.52
N TYR A 341 28.63 -13.15 -34.27
CA TYR A 341 28.67 -14.01 -33.10
C TYR A 341 27.37 -14.83 -32.95
N MET A 342 26.21 -14.18 -33.03
CA MET A 342 24.90 -14.85 -32.96
C MET A 342 24.75 -15.92 -34.06
N GLN A 343 25.18 -15.62 -35.28
CA GLN A 343 25.13 -16.56 -36.40
C GLN A 343 26.07 -17.76 -36.18
N GLN A 344 27.29 -17.53 -35.71
CA GLN A 344 28.28 -18.58 -35.44
C GLN A 344 27.86 -19.51 -34.31
N HIS A 345 27.12 -19.00 -33.33
CA HIS A 345 26.66 -19.77 -32.16
C HIS A 345 25.21 -20.28 -32.31
N GLY A 346 24.65 -20.22 -33.52
CA GLY A 346 23.37 -20.84 -33.85
C GLY A 346 22.15 -20.19 -33.18
N VAL A 347 22.22 -18.91 -32.81
CA VAL A 347 21.04 -18.19 -32.30
C VAL A 347 20.07 -17.97 -33.47
N SER A 348 19.01 -18.78 -33.52
CA SER A 348 18.05 -18.79 -34.63
C SER A 348 17.01 -17.67 -34.57
N HIS A 349 16.91 -16.97 -33.42
CA HIS A 349 15.92 -15.93 -33.21
C HIS A 349 16.23 -14.69 -34.06
N PRO A 350 15.34 -14.26 -34.97
CA PRO A 350 15.61 -13.09 -35.82
C PRO A 350 15.74 -11.82 -34.98
N ALA A 351 16.85 -11.09 -35.14
CA ALA A 351 17.13 -9.86 -34.41
C ALA A 351 17.14 -8.64 -35.34
N THR A 352 16.41 -7.59 -34.95
CA THR A 352 16.53 -6.25 -35.55
C THR A 352 17.54 -5.42 -34.76
N PHE A 353 18.58 -4.92 -35.42
CA PHE A 353 19.63 -4.13 -34.75
C PHE A 353 19.32 -2.63 -34.82
N ILE A 354 19.46 -1.94 -33.67
CA ILE A 354 19.24 -0.49 -33.54
C ILE A 354 20.53 0.16 -33.06
N PRO A 355 21.16 1.05 -33.85
CA PRO A 355 22.36 1.76 -33.43
C PRO A 355 22.05 2.78 -32.33
N VAL A 356 22.94 2.88 -31.34
CA VAL A 356 22.83 3.87 -30.25
C VAL A 356 24.07 4.75 -30.15
N VAL A 357 23.89 5.92 -29.52
CA VAL A 357 25.00 6.77 -29.06
C VAL A 357 25.43 6.30 -27.68
N ASN A 358 26.75 6.20 -27.44
CA ASN A 358 27.31 5.80 -26.15
C ASN A 358 27.20 6.92 -25.09
N ARG A 359 25.96 7.23 -24.68
CA ARG A 359 25.63 8.30 -23.73
C ARG A 359 24.32 7.95 -23.02
N GLY A 360 24.32 7.91 -21.69
CA GLY A 360 23.13 7.55 -20.90
C GLY A 360 22.87 6.06 -20.72
N ARG A 361 23.79 5.20 -21.21
CA ARG A 361 23.79 3.73 -21.04
C ARG A 361 22.46 3.09 -21.50
N ASP A 362 22.09 1.98 -20.86
CA ASP A 362 20.89 1.17 -21.10
C ASP A 362 19.60 2.01 -21.11
N VAL A 363 19.47 2.97 -20.18
CA VAL A 363 18.27 3.81 -20.08
C VAL A 363 18.04 4.63 -21.34
N SER A 364 19.08 5.26 -21.89
CA SER A 364 18.97 6.01 -23.14
C SER A 364 18.75 5.11 -24.36
N ALA A 365 19.33 3.90 -24.34
CA ALA A 365 19.12 2.93 -25.41
C ALA A 365 17.64 2.53 -25.51
N LEU A 366 16.98 2.36 -24.37
CA LEU A 366 15.55 2.11 -24.30
C LEU A 366 14.71 3.34 -24.66
N LEU A 367 14.94 4.48 -24.01
CA LEU A 367 14.05 5.65 -24.08
C LEU A 367 14.27 6.57 -25.28
N VAL A 368 15.42 6.47 -25.93
CA VAL A 368 15.74 7.29 -27.12
C VAL A 368 15.77 6.40 -28.36
N ALA A 369 16.67 5.41 -28.39
CA ALA A 369 16.87 4.61 -29.60
C ALA A 369 15.72 3.64 -29.88
N ALA A 370 15.24 2.94 -28.85
CA ALA A 370 14.18 1.95 -28.98
C ALA A 370 12.76 2.49 -28.75
N CYS A 371 12.62 3.79 -28.42
CA CYS A 371 11.31 4.43 -28.23
C CYS A 371 10.33 4.22 -29.40
N PRO A 372 10.75 4.31 -30.69
CA PRO A 372 9.86 4.01 -31.81
C PRO A 372 9.32 2.58 -31.82
N VAL A 373 10.04 1.60 -31.25
CA VAL A 373 9.56 0.22 -31.12
C VAL A 373 8.42 0.17 -30.11
N VAL A 374 8.61 0.79 -28.93
CA VAL A 374 7.63 0.82 -27.84
C VAL A 374 6.36 1.57 -28.25
N LEU A 375 6.48 2.71 -28.91
CA LEU A 375 5.34 3.54 -29.34
C LEU A 375 4.77 3.16 -30.72
N SER A 376 5.20 2.03 -31.31
CA SER A 376 4.76 1.60 -32.64
C SER A 376 3.29 1.17 -32.72
N GLY A 377 2.67 0.86 -31.59
CA GLY A 377 1.33 0.23 -31.52
C GLY A 377 1.30 -1.26 -31.91
N LYS A 378 2.46 -1.86 -32.23
CA LYS A 378 2.57 -3.27 -32.59
C LYS A 378 2.52 -4.22 -31.39
N TYR A 379 2.95 -3.76 -30.22
CA TYR A 379 3.14 -4.59 -29.03
C TYR A 379 2.27 -4.11 -27.88
N ASP A 380 1.75 -5.06 -27.12
CA ASP A 380 1.02 -4.81 -25.87
C ASP A 380 2.01 -4.83 -24.69
N ILE A 381 2.97 -5.76 -24.74
CA ILE A 381 3.99 -5.99 -23.71
C ILE A 381 5.39 -5.89 -24.33
N VAL A 382 6.31 -5.22 -23.64
CA VAL A 382 7.72 -5.11 -24.03
C VAL A 382 8.61 -5.56 -22.87
N GLY A 383 9.58 -6.43 -23.16
CA GLY A 383 10.67 -6.76 -22.26
C GLY A 383 11.91 -5.93 -22.56
N PHE A 384 12.67 -5.60 -21.52
CA PHE A 384 13.96 -4.92 -21.63
C PHE A 384 14.98 -5.55 -20.68
N ALA A 385 16.19 -5.77 -21.19
CA ALA A 385 17.35 -6.13 -20.38
C ALA A 385 18.63 -5.60 -21.03
N HIS A 386 19.72 -5.64 -20.26
CA HIS A 386 21.04 -5.28 -20.74
C HIS A 386 22.11 -6.14 -20.08
N ASP A 387 23.27 -6.23 -20.72
CA ASP A 387 24.42 -6.86 -20.09
C ASP A 387 24.92 -6.00 -18.91
N LYS A 388 25.36 -6.67 -17.84
CA LYS A 388 25.74 -5.99 -16.60
C LYS A 388 27.08 -6.46 -16.10
N LYS A 389 27.99 -5.51 -15.97
CA LYS A 389 29.30 -5.68 -15.35
C LYS A 389 29.61 -4.44 -14.52
N SER A 390 30.21 -4.62 -13.34
CA SER A 390 30.72 -3.50 -12.54
C SER A 390 32.18 -3.74 -12.20
N SER A 391 33.02 -2.75 -12.51
CA SER A 391 34.42 -2.67 -12.09
C SER A 391 34.63 -1.68 -10.93
N GLN A 392 33.61 -0.91 -10.58
CA GLN A 392 33.71 0.27 -9.71
C GLN A 392 34.06 -0.07 -8.25
N ASN A 393 33.77 -1.30 -7.80
CA ASN A 393 33.98 -1.71 -6.41
C ASN A 393 35.29 -2.47 -6.17
N GLN A 394 36.09 -2.71 -7.21
CA GLN A 394 37.34 -3.47 -7.09
C GLN A 394 38.37 -2.74 -6.20
N GLU A 395 38.39 -1.41 -6.25
CA GLU A 395 39.28 -0.57 -5.42
C GLU A 395 38.94 -0.65 -3.92
N ASN A 396 37.70 -1.00 -3.58
CA ASN A 396 37.22 -1.19 -2.21
C ASN A 396 37.38 -2.63 -1.70
N GLY A 397 38.15 -3.47 -2.40
CA GLY A 397 38.43 -4.86 -2.00
C GLY A 397 37.34 -5.87 -2.38
N HIS A 398 36.44 -5.51 -3.30
CA HIS A 398 35.44 -6.43 -3.84
C HIS A 398 35.94 -7.17 -5.09
N HIS A 399 35.52 -8.42 -5.28
CA HIS A 399 36.15 -9.34 -6.23
C HIS A 399 35.33 -9.56 -7.51
N GLY A 400 34.26 -8.78 -7.73
CA GLY A 400 33.42 -8.82 -8.93
C GLY A 400 32.33 -9.91 -8.90
N THR A 401 32.54 -10.99 -8.13
CA THR A 401 31.56 -12.08 -7.97
C THR A 401 30.23 -11.62 -7.38
N GLU A 402 30.24 -10.60 -6.53
CA GLU A 402 29.03 -9.98 -6.00
C GLU A 402 28.21 -9.28 -7.09
N SER A 403 28.90 -8.62 -8.04
CA SER A 403 28.29 -7.96 -9.20
C SER A 403 27.77 -8.97 -10.22
N GLN A 404 28.50 -10.07 -10.43
CA GLN A 404 28.01 -11.22 -11.20
C GLN A 404 26.76 -11.84 -10.58
N GLY A 405 26.70 -11.94 -9.24
CA GLY A 405 25.50 -12.40 -8.54
C GLY A 405 24.29 -11.50 -8.80
N PHE A 406 24.49 -10.18 -8.90
CA PHE A 406 23.42 -9.26 -9.26
C PHE A 406 23.00 -9.42 -10.74
N ALA A 407 23.95 -9.55 -11.67
CA ALA A 407 23.64 -9.83 -13.07
C ALA A 407 22.88 -11.16 -13.26
N TYR A 408 23.33 -12.22 -12.58
CA TYR A 408 22.66 -13.52 -12.53
C TYR A 408 21.21 -13.39 -12.05
N LYS A 409 20.98 -12.68 -10.93
CA LYS A 409 19.64 -12.38 -10.43
C LYS A 409 18.76 -11.70 -11.49
N LEU A 410 19.27 -10.67 -12.15
CA LEU A 410 18.50 -9.92 -13.13
C LEU A 410 18.09 -10.82 -14.31
N MET A 411 19.04 -11.56 -14.86
CA MET A 411 18.80 -12.38 -16.05
C MET A 411 17.92 -13.61 -15.74
N GLU A 412 18.18 -14.33 -14.65
CA GLU A 412 17.37 -15.49 -14.25
C GLU A 412 15.89 -15.13 -14.02
N ASN A 413 15.63 -13.92 -13.52
CA ASN A 413 14.27 -13.44 -13.25
C ASN A 413 13.67 -12.62 -14.41
N THR A 414 14.36 -12.48 -15.54
CA THR A 414 13.85 -11.80 -16.74
C THR A 414 13.73 -12.74 -17.95
N LEU A 415 14.71 -13.64 -18.13
CA LEU A 415 14.90 -14.52 -19.30
C LEU A 415 15.35 -15.94 -18.92
N GLY A 416 15.13 -16.39 -17.68
CA GLY A 416 15.73 -17.63 -17.15
C GLY A 416 15.41 -18.93 -17.90
N SER A 417 14.32 -18.97 -18.67
CA SER A 417 14.01 -20.07 -19.60
C SER A 417 12.85 -19.70 -20.53
N LYS A 418 12.67 -20.45 -21.63
CA LYS A 418 11.50 -20.28 -22.53
C LYS A 418 10.16 -20.42 -21.82
N ALA A 419 10.02 -21.43 -20.95
CA ALA A 419 8.80 -21.60 -20.16
C ALA A 419 8.57 -20.44 -19.18
N TYR A 420 9.63 -19.93 -18.54
CA TYR A 420 9.53 -18.79 -17.63
C TYR A 420 9.08 -17.51 -18.36
N VAL A 421 9.63 -17.23 -19.54
CA VAL A 421 9.21 -16.05 -20.34
C VAL A 421 7.75 -16.20 -20.81
N GLU A 422 7.33 -17.39 -21.25
CA GLU A 422 5.91 -17.66 -21.54
C GLU A 422 5.02 -17.43 -20.31
N ASN A 423 5.50 -17.75 -19.11
CA ASN A 423 4.77 -17.51 -17.87
C ASN A 423 4.70 -16.03 -17.50
N ILE A 424 5.72 -15.23 -17.81
CA ILE A 424 5.64 -13.76 -17.67
C ILE A 424 4.55 -13.20 -18.59
N LEU A 425 4.52 -13.61 -19.86
CA LEU A 425 3.51 -13.16 -20.81
C LEU A 425 2.10 -13.63 -20.41
N THR A 426 1.99 -14.85 -19.88
CA THR A 426 0.75 -15.38 -19.30
C THR A 426 0.32 -14.58 -18.08
N LEU A 427 1.25 -14.18 -17.20
CA LEU A 427 0.95 -13.34 -16.05
C LEU A 427 0.33 -11.99 -16.48
N PHE A 428 0.85 -11.36 -17.55
CA PHE A 428 0.24 -10.14 -18.12
C PHE A 428 -1.12 -10.38 -18.77
N ALA A 429 -1.33 -11.55 -19.38
CA ALA A 429 -2.61 -11.92 -19.99
C ALA A 429 -3.70 -12.07 -18.93
N GLU A 430 -3.39 -12.77 -17.84
CA GLU A 430 -4.33 -13.05 -16.75
C GLU A 430 -4.53 -11.87 -15.79
N ASN A 431 -3.68 -10.84 -15.86
CA ASN A 431 -3.75 -9.66 -14.98
C ASN A 431 -3.77 -8.37 -15.81
N PRO A 432 -4.95 -7.91 -16.26
CA PRO A 432 -5.07 -6.69 -17.07
C PRO A 432 -4.51 -5.45 -16.37
N ARG A 433 -4.59 -5.39 -15.03
CA ARG A 433 -4.09 -4.27 -14.21
C ARG A 433 -2.60 -4.38 -13.85
N LEU A 434 -1.92 -5.46 -14.22
CA LEU A 434 -0.46 -5.55 -14.12
C LEU A 434 0.19 -4.71 -15.22
N GLY A 435 1.04 -3.77 -14.81
CA GLY A 435 1.72 -2.84 -15.72
C GLY A 435 3.22 -3.08 -15.86
N GLN A 436 3.87 -3.62 -14.83
CA GLN A 436 5.31 -3.88 -14.85
C GLN A 436 5.63 -5.09 -13.96
N VAL A 437 6.53 -5.95 -14.42
CA VAL A 437 7.20 -6.96 -13.58
C VAL A 437 8.70 -6.79 -13.67
N ALA A 438 9.37 -6.77 -12.51
CA ALA A 438 10.81 -6.68 -12.42
C ALA A 438 11.37 -7.71 -11.43
N PRO A 439 12.63 -8.13 -11.56
CA PRO A 439 13.32 -8.86 -10.51
C PRO A 439 13.26 -8.09 -9.17
N THR A 440 13.25 -8.81 -8.06
CA THR A 440 13.34 -8.18 -6.73
C THR A 440 14.65 -7.38 -6.58
N PRO A 441 14.71 -6.37 -5.70
CA PRO A 441 15.96 -5.69 -5.35
C PRO A 441 17.02 -6.68 -4.86
N PRO A 442 18.31 -6.46 -5.11
CA PRO A 442 19.36 -7.32 -4.55
C PRO A 442 19.41 -7.22 -3.01
N TYR A 443 19.32 -8.37 -2.34
CA TYR A 443 19.40 -8.50 -0.88
C TYR A 443 20.68 -9.24 -0.43
N HIS A 444 21.70 -9.30 -1.29
CA HIS A 444 22.97 -9.96 -1.02
C HIS A 444 24.15 -8.99 -1.02
N ALA A 445 25.24 -9.40 -0.38
CA ALA A 445 26.53 -8.70 -0.38
C ALA A 445 26.41 -7.20 -0.01
N LEU A 446 27.15 -6.33 -0.71
CA LEU A 446 27.14 -4.89 -0.46
C LEU A 446 25.79 -4.24 -0.79
N TYR A 447 25.01 -4.81 -1.70
CA TYR A 447 23.74 -4.23 -2.13
C TYR A 447 22.67 -4.21 -1.05
N PHE A 448 22.73 -5.15 -0.10
CA PHE A 448 21.79 -5.24 1.02
C PHE A 448 21.61 -3.90 1.76
N ALA A 449 22.72 -3.21 2.04
CA ALA A 449 22.72 -1.95 2.77
C ALA A 449 22.14 -0.76 1.97
N HIS A 450 22.05 -0.90 0.65
CA HIS A 450 21.54 0.12 -0.26
C HIS A 450 20.08 -0.10 -0.67
N THR A 451 19.51 -1.29 -0.42
CA THR A 451 18.14 -1.65 -0.80
C THR A 451 17.17 -1.74 0.39
N ILE A 452 17.67 -1.96 1.60
CA ILE A 452 16.85 -2.08 2.82
C ILE A 452 17.28 -1.02 3.86
N PRO A 453 16.34 -0.31 4.51
CA PRO A 453 14.88 -0.47 4.47
C PRO A 453 14.18 0.23 3.30
N ALA A 454 14.90 1.05 2.55
CA ALA A 454 14.41 1.70 1.34
C ALA A 454 15.56 1.84 0.34
N ASP A 455 15.22 1.81 -0.93
CA ASP A 455 16.11 1.71 -2.10
C ASP A 455 16.42 3.08 -2.73
N TRP A 456 16.13 4.18 -2.04
CA TRP A 456 16.24 5.53 -2.60
C TRP A 456 17.67 5.99 -2.91
N GLY A 457 18.67 5.63 -2.08
CA GLY A 457 20.01 6.21 -2.21
C GLY A 457 19.97 7.75 -2.21
N ALA A 458 20.61 8.37 -3.20
CA ALA A 458 20.56 9.82 -3.41
C ALA A 458 19.38 10.30 -4.28
N ASN A 459 18.46 9.41 -4.68
CA ASN A 459 17.56 9.65 -5.81
C ASN A 459 16.19 10.21 -5.46
N TYR A 460 15.82 10.36 -4.18
CA TYR A 460 14.44 10.74 -3.83
C TYR A 460 14.02 12.08 -4.44
N ASP A 461 14.82 13.13 -4.24
CA ASP A 461 14.45 14.48 -4.67
C ASP A 461 14.43 14.59 -6.21
N ILE A 462 15.42 14.02 -6.90
CA ILE A 462 15.48 14.01 -8.37
C ILE A 462 14.38 13.13 -9.02
N THR A 463 13.97 12.04 -8.36
CA THR A 463 12.85 11.20 -8.83
C THR A 463 11.54 11.95 -8.66
N LYS A 464 11.39 12.65 -7.54
CA LYS A 464 10.22 13.48 -7.26
C LYS A 464 10.12 14.62 -8.28
N GLU A 465 11.21 15.33 -8.55
CA GLU A 465 11.27 16.37 -9.58
C GLU A 465 10.89 15.82 -10.97
N LEU A 466 11.46 14.67 -11.35
CA LEU A 466 11.12 13.99 -12.60
C LEU A 466 9.61 13.70 -12.71
N LEU A 467 9.02 13.11 -11.66
CA LEU A 467 7.61 12.76 -11.65
C LEU A 467 6.71 13.99 -11.66
N GLU A 468 6.89 14.90 -10.70
CA GLU A 468 5.95 16.01 -10.46
C GLU A 468 6.14 17.16 -11.47
N GLU A 469 7.39 17.50 -11.81
CA GLU A 469 7.70 18.70 -12.61
C GLU A 469 7.87 18.39 -14.10
N ARG A 470 8.49 17.26 -14.45
CA ARG A 470 8.73 16.90 -15.86
C ARG A 470 7.59 16.07 -16.47
N LEU A 471 7.07 15.10 -15.73
CA LEU A 471 6.02 14.18 -16.21
C LEU A 471 4.60 14.56 -15.75
N ASN A 472 4.47 15.51 -14.82
CA ASN A 472 3.19 15.91 -14.21
C ASN A 472 2.41 14.72 -13.59
N ILE A 473 3.13 13.81 -12.94
CA ILE A 473 2.62 12.64 -12.26
C ILE A 473 2.63 12.88 -10.76
N HIS A 474 1.44 12.79 -10.14
CA HIS A 474 1.23 13.03 -8.71
C HIS A 474 0.67 11.78 -8.04
N VAL A 475 1.56 10.94 -7.52
CA VAL A 475 1.22 9.76 -6.71
C VAL A 475 1.91 9.83 -5.34
N PRO A 476 1.41 9.13 -4.30
CA PRO A 476 2.00 9.23 -2.96
C PRO A 476 3.42 8.66 -2.88
N LEU A 477 4.41 9.56 -2.79
CA LEU A 477 5.82 9.22 -2.58
C LEU A 477 6.18 9.20 -1.09
N SER A 478 7.18 8.38 -0.72
CA SER A 478 7.74 8.38 0.63
C SER A 478 9.23 8.03 0.61
N PRO A 479 10.11 8.87 1.21
CA PRO A 479 11.55 8.58 1.27
C PRO A 479 11.88 7.44 2.27
N TYR A 480 10.88 6.93 2.98
CA TYR A 480 11.02 5.88 3.99
C TYR A 480 10.46 4.53 3.53
N LYS A 481 9.90 4.45 2.32
CA LYS A 481 9.33 3.22 1.76
C LYS A 481 10.08 2.83 0.48
N PRO A 482 10.24 1.53 0.20
CA PRO A 482 10.76 1.05 -1.08
C PRO A 482 9.97 1.59 -2.29
N THR A 483 10.63 1.68 -3.44
CA THR A 483 10.05 2.25 -4.66
C THR A 483 9.27 1.25 -5.53
N ALA A 484 9.34 -0.05 -5.22
CA ALA A 484 8.83 -1.13 -6.09
C ALA A 484 9.32 -0.99 -7.55
N SER A 485 10.57 -0.53 -7.72
CA SER A 485 11.16 -0.21 -9.01
C SER A 485 11.90 -1.38 -9.65
N ALA A 486 12.25 -1.24 -10.93
CA ALA A 486 13.08 -2.20 -11.66
C ALA A 486 14.57 -1.88 -11.49
N ILE A 487 15.09 -2.10 -10.28
CA ILE A 487 16.51 -1.85 -9.97
C ILE A 487 17.40 -2.74 -10.83
N GLY A 488 18.30 -2.14 -11.60
CA GLY A 488 19.13 -2.79 -12.61
C GLY A 488 18.52 -2.86 -14.00
N SER A 489 17.50 -2.04 -14.31
CA SER A 489 16.90 -1.86 -15.65
C SER A 489 16.62 -3.16 -16.42
N CYS A 490 16.20 -4.23 -15.75
CA CYS A 490 15.74 -5.47 -16.39
C CYS A 490 14.30 -5.75 -15.96
N TYR A 491 13.35 -5.74 -16.90
CA TYR A 491 11.93 -5.84 -16.59
C TYR A 491 11.09 -6.10 -17.84
N TRP A 492 9.85 -6.51 -17.63
CA TRP A 492 8.79 -6.53 -18.64
C TRP A 492 7.71 -5.53 -18.25
N PHE A 493 7.11 -4.86 -19.22
CA PHE A 493 6.09 -3.85 -18.98
C PHE A 493 5.02 -3.83 -20.06
N ARG A 494 3.81 -3.46 -19.65
CA ARG A 494 2.72 -3.10 -20.55
C ARG A 494 2.98 -1.71 -21.11
N VAL A 495 2.91 -1.56 -22.42
CA VAL A 495 3.23 -0.28 -23.09
C VAL A 495 2.43 0.87 -22.50
N GLU A 496 1.11 0.71 -22.35
CA GLU A 496 0.23 1.75 -21.79
C GLU A 496 0.55 2.11 -20.33
N ALA A 497 1.16 1.21 -19.55
CA ALA A 497 1.50 1.49 -18.15
C ALA A 497 2.70 2.44 -18.00
N LEU A 498 3.64 2.41 -18.94
CA LEU A 498 4.83 3.27 -18.93
C LEU A 498 4.84 4.32 -20.04
N LYS A 499 3.78 4.39 -20.85
CA LYS A 499 3.66 5.29 -22.00
C LYS A 499 4.06 6.75 -21.74
N PRO A 500 3.68 7.40 -20.61
CA PRO A 500 4.13 8.77 -20.32
C PRO A 500 5.65 8.93 -20.27
N LEU A 501 6.38 7.89 -19.84
CA LEU A 501 7.84 7.90 -19.81
C LEU A 501 8.43 7.97 -21.22
N PHE A 502 7.83 7.27 -22.19
CA PHE A 502 8.30 7.22 -23.57
C PHE A 502 7.83 8.44 -24.39
N GLU A 503 6.62 8.94 -24.13
CA GLU A 503 6.05 10.11 -24.82
C GLU A 503 6.69 11.45 -24.39
N TYR A 504 7.48 11.46 -23.31
CA TYR A 504 8.19 12.65 -22.85
C TYR A 504 9.12 13.26 -23.92
N GLY A 505 9.61 12.45 -24.87
CA GLY A 505 10.46 12.94 -25.98
C GLY A 505 11.93 13.11 -25.61
N TRP A 506 12.47 12.14 -24.85
CA TRP A 506 13.87 12.10 -24.43
C TRP A 506 14.87 12.26 -25.58
N LYS A 507 15.97 12.95 -25.28
CA LYS A 507 17.13 13.08 -26.17
C LYS A 507 18.36 12.54 -25.48
N TYR A 508 19.39 12.16 -26.25
CA TYR A 508 20.65 11.71 -25.67
C TYR A 508 21.28 12.76 -24.75
N GLU A 509 21.10 14.04 -25.06
CA GLU A 509 21.64 15.17 -24.29
C GLU A 509 21.04 15.29 -22.88
N ASP A 510 19.84 14.74 -22.64
CA ASP A 510 19.22 14.68 -21.31
C ASP A 510 20.01 13.78 -20.36
N PHE A 511 20.77 12.81 -20.89
CA PHE A 511 21.57 11.88 -20.12
C PHE A 511 23.03 12.30 -20.05
N LEU A 512 23.78 11.84 -19.06
CA LEU A 512 25.21 12.16 -18.94
C LEU A 512 26.06 11.31 -19.91
N PRO A 513 27.16 11.85 -20.46
CA PRO A 513 28.17 11.06 -21.15
C PRO A 513 28.80 10.00 -20.23
N GLU A 514 29.29 8.91 -20.81
CA GLU A 514 29.88 7.79 -20.05
C GLU A 514 30.98 8.23 -19.06
N GLY A 515 31.87 9.14 -19.46
CA GLY A 515 32.94 9.65 -18.60
C GLY A 515 32.50 10.58 -17.45
N GLN A 516 31.20 10.90 -17.35
CA GLN A 516 30.62 11.75 -16.31
C GLN A 516 29.54 11.04 -15.48
N MET A 517 29.20 9.80 -15.82
CA MET A 517 28.22 9.01 -15.08
C MET A 517 28.78 8.63 -13.71
N GLY A 518 28.19 9.20 -12.65
CA GLY A 518 28.46 8.80 -11.27
C GLY A 518 27.85 7.46 -10.89
N GLU A 519 28.08 7.03 -9.64
CA GLU A 519 27.52 5.80 -9.07
C GLU A 519 26.01 5.88 -8.83
N ASP A 520 25.49 7.07 -8.53
CA ASP A 520 24.07 7.30 -8.22
C ASP A 520 23.68 8.77 -8.46
N GLY A 521 22.39 9.12 -8.34
CA GLY A 521 21.94 10.52 -8.30
C GLY A 521 21.85 11.22 -9.67
N THR A 522 21.75 10.44 -10.75
CA THR A 522 21.57 10.96 -12.12
C THR A 522 20.13 10.76 -12.61
N VAL A 523 19.77 11.39 -13.74
CA VAL A 523 18.43 11.20 -14.34
C VAL A 523 18.12 9.73 -14.65
N SER A 524 19.12 8.92 -15.02
CA SER A 524 18.95 7.48 -15.25
C SER A 524 18.48 6.76 -13.99
N HIS A 525 19.05 7.11 -12.83
CA HIS A 525 18.65 6.54 -11.54
C HIS A 525 17.27 7.04 -11.10
N ALA A 526 16.96 8.30 -11.38
CA ALA A 526 15.63 8.86 -11.16
C ALA A 526 14.56 8.11 -11.97
N ILE A 527 14.83 7.85 -13.26
CA ILE A 527 13.94 7.08 -14.13
C ILE A 527 13.76 5.65 -13.61
N GLU A 528 14.85 5.00 -13.19
CA GLU A 528 14.80 3.66 -12.62
C GLU A 528 13.86 3.63 -11.41
N ARG A 529 13.98 4.58 -10.47
CA ARG A 529 13.10 4.69 -9.29
C ARG A 529 11.67 5.13 -9.62
N ALA A 530 11.47 5.84 -10.73
CA ALA A 530 10.17 6.37 -11.12
C ALA A 530 9.23 5.32 -11.72
N ASN A 531 9.75 4.25 -12.33
CA ASN A 531 8.95 3.37 -13.21
C ASN A 531 7.70 2.76 -12.53
N GLY A 532 7.80 2.29 -11.28
CA GLY A 532 6.67 1.76 -10.52
C GLY A 532 5.60 2.82 -10.23
N TYR A 533 6.01 4.05 -9.97
CA TYR A 533 5.11 5.20 -9.75
C TYR A 533 4.46 5.69 -11.05
N ILE A 534 5.16 5.62 -12.18
CA ILE A 534 4.59 5.90 -13.50
C ILE A 534 3.52 4.86 -13.82
N CYS A 535 3.84 3.57 -13.65
CA CYS A 535 2.89 2.46 -13.77
C CYS A 535 1.63 2.71 -12.92
N GLN A 536 1.82 3.04 -11.65
CA GLN A 536 0.75 3.38 -10.71
C GLN A 536 -0.15 4.52 -11.20
N SER A 537 0.46 5.58 -11.74
CA SER A 537 -0.26 6.77 -12.23
C SER A 537 -1.20 6.47 -13.40
N GLN A 538 -0.90 5.43 -14.17
CA GLN A 538 -1.69 5.00 -15.32
C GLN A 538 -2.78 3.98 -14.93
N GLY A 539 -2.98 3.73 -13.63
CA GLY A 539 -3.96 2.78 -13.13
C GLY A 539 -3.47 1.33 -13.13
N TYR A 540 -2.17 1.09 -13.35
CA TYR A 540 -1.59 -0.26 -13.30
C TYR A 540 -0.72 -0.45 -12.07
N TYR A 541 -0.60 -1.66 -11.55
CA TYR A 541 0.36 -1.94 -10.48
C TYR A 541 1.68 -2.50 -11.04
N PRO A 542 2.84 -2.08 -10.52
CA PRO A 542 4.08 -2.83 -10.65
C PRO A 542 4.11 -4.01 -9.68
N ALA A 543 4.87 -5.02 -10.04
CA ALA A 543 5.09 -6.21 -9.24
C ALA A 543 6.54 -6.65 -9.32
N TRP A 544 6.96 -7.46 -8.35
CA TRP A 544 8.20 -8.21 -8.47
C TRP A 544 7.94 -9.64 -8.93
N VAL A 545 8.92 -10.20 -9.62
CA VAL A 545 8.85 -11.57 -10.12
C VAL A 545 10.15 -12.32 -9.83
N LEU A 546 10.00 -13.59 -9.46
CA LEU A 546 11.09 -14.52 -9.28
C LEU A 546 10.84 -15.78 -10.11
N SER A 547 11.90 -16.37 -10.65
CA SER A 547 11.88 -17.75 -11.07
C SER A 547 11.81 -18.67 -9.85
N ASP A 548 11.15 -19.82 -9.97
CA ASP A 548 11.13 -20.85 -8.92
C ASP A 548 12.53 -21.24 -8.43
N ARG A 549 13.50 -21.34 -9.35
CA ARG A 549 14.91 -21.58 -9.07
C ARG A 549 15.50 -20.47 -8.20
N TYR A 550 15.30 -19.21 -8.56
CA TYR A 550 15.88 -18.09 -7.83
C TYR A 550 15.16 -17.83 -6.50
N ALA A 551 13.85 -18.06 -6.43
CA ALA A 551 13.07 -17.98 -5.19
C ALA A 551 13.66 -18.89 -4.09
N ARG A 552 14.14 -20.09 -4.44
CA ARG A 552 14.83 -20.99 -3.48
C ARG A 552 16.07 -20.33 -2.86
N ILE A 553 16.85 -19.61 -3.67
CA ILE A 553 18.07 -18.92 -3.23
C ILE A 553 17.73 -17.71 -2.37
N GLU A 554 16.73 -16.93 -2.78
CA GLU A 554 16.31 -15.71 -2.10
C GLU A 554 15.71 -16.01 -0.72
N VAL A 555 14.91 -17.08 -0.59
CA VAL A 555 14.37 -17.54 0.70
C VAL A 555 15.50 -17.81 1.70
N ASP A 556 16.50 -18.61 1.32
CA ASP A 556 17.64 -18.91 2.20
C ASP A 556 18.43 -17.64 2.57
N SER A 557 18.59 -16.72 1.63
CA SER A 557 19.30 -15.45 1.84
C SER A 557 18.57 -14.56 2.86
N LEU A 558 17.23 -14.45 2.74
CA LEU A 558 16.40 -13.68 3.66
C LEU A 558 16.33 -14.32 5.06
N PHE A 559 16.23 -15.65 5.14
CA PHE A 559 16.28 -16.37 6.42
C PHE A 559 17.63 -16.21 7.10
N TYR A 560 18.73 -16.38 6.37
CA TYR A 560 20.08 -16.19 6.89
C TYR A 560 20.26 -14.76 7.43
N THR A 561 19.85 -13.77 6.65
CA THR A 561 19.92 -12.35 7.06
C THR A 561 19.12 -12.09 8.33
N THR A 562 17.90 -12.60 8.40
CA THR A 562 17.04 -12.46 9.59
C THR A 562 17.67 -13.11 10.81
N ALA A 563 18.23 -14.32 10.65
CA ALA A 563 18.91 -15.04 11.71
C ALA A 563 20.15 -14.28 12.22
N MET A 564 20.95 -13.70 11.32
CA MET A 564 22.12 -12.89 11.70
C MET A 564 21.71 -11.64 12.48
N MET A 565 20.70 -10.89 12.02
CA MET A 565 20.21 -9.72 12.75
C MET A 565 19.64 -10.09 14.13
N MET A 566 18.91 -11.21 14.22
CA MET A 566 18.36 -11.70 15.49
C MET A 566 19.45 -12.21 16.44
N GLY A 567 20.50 -12.83 15.91
CA GLY A 567 21.68 -13.25 16.67
C GLY A 567 22.46 -12.05 17.23
N SER A 568 22.61 -10.99 16.43
CA SER A 568 23.29 -9.77 16.87
C SER A 568 22.47 -8.91 17.85
N SER A 569 21.18 -9.21 18.05
CA SER A 569 20.26 -8.42 18.89
C SER A 569 19.79 -9.14 20.16
N VAL A 570 20.44 -10.25 20.54
CA VAL A 570 20.04 -11.10 21.69
C VAL A 570 19.89 -10.30 22.99
N GLU A 571 20.77 -9.33 23.25
CA GLU A 571 20.74 -8.50 24.47
C GLU A 571 19.56 -7.49 24.51
N ALA A 572 18.89 -7.26 23.37
CA ALA A 572 17.80 -6.30 23.24
C ALA A 572 16.42 -6.95 23.07
N ARG A 573 16.33 -8.28 23.22
CA ARG A 573 15.08 -9.03 23.10
C ARG A 573 14.01 -8.52 24.07
N ARG A 574 12.80 -8.34 23.56
CA ARG A 574 11.60 -7.97 24.32
C ARG A 574 10.42 -8.78 23.81
N GLY A 575 9.80 -9.56 24.67
CA GLY A 575 8.62 -10.37 24.34
C GLY A 575 8.92 -11.55 23.43
N GLU A 576 7.84 -12.18 22.96
CA GLU A 576 7.89 -13.45 22.21
C GLU A 576 7.78 -13.27 20.69
N SER A 577 7.19 -12.17 20.22
CA SER A 577 7.04 -11.86 18.79
C SER A 577 8.30 -11.23 18.17
N LEU A 578 8.46 -11.34 16.84
CA LEU A 578 9.53 -10.63 16.14
C LEU A 578 9.34 -9.11 16.24
N LEU A 579 8.12 -8.60 16.09
CA LEU A 579 7.83 -7.17 16.18
C LEU A 579 8.17 -6.61 17.57
N SER A 580 7.82 -7.32 18.65
CA SER A 580 8.19 -6.91 20.02
C SER A 580 9.71 -6.87 20.20
N ASN A 581 10.44 -7.84 19.65
CA ASN A 581 11.90 -7.89 19.67
C ASN A 581 12.53 -6.75 18.86
N MET A 582 11.99 -6.44 17.68
CA MET A 582 12.42 -5.31 16.85
C MET A 582 12.21 -3.97 17.57
N TYR A 583 11.07 -3.78 18.25
CA TYR A 583 10.86 -2.60 19.10
C TYR A 583 11.85 -2.52 20.26
N GLY A 584 12.20 -3.67 20.86
CA GLY A 584 13.24 -3.79 21.87
C GLY A 584 14.60 -3.35 21.37
N LEU A 585 15.01 -3.86 20.21
CA LEU A 585 16.24 -3.49 19.52
C LEU A 585 16.26 -2.00 19.18
N HIS A 586 15.21 -1.48 18.55
CA HIS A 586 15.10 -0.06 18.24
C HIS A 586 15.23 0.81 19.50
N ALA A 587 14.58 0.42 20.60
CA ALA A 587 14.70 1.12 21.87
C ALA A 587 16.13 1.05 22.45
N ALA A 588 16.83 -0.06 22.27
CA ALA A 588 18.20 -0.28 22.74
C ALA A 588 19.25 0.50 21.93
N THR A 589 19.03 0.67 20.63
CA THR A 589 19.98 1.32 19.69
C THR A 589 19.71 2.80 19.44
N THR A 590 18.55 3.33 19.83
CA THR A 590 18.27 4.77 19.70
C THR A 590 19.21 5.59 20.59
N ARG A 591 19.91 6.61 20.03
CA ARG A 591 20.83 7.56 20.73
C ARG A 591 20.29 8.25 21.99
N PHE A 592 19.00 8.14 22.27
CA PHE A 592 18.35 8.67 23.47
C PHE A 592 18.00 7.58 24.50
N ARG A 593 18.65 6.41 24.46
CA ARG A 593 18.42 5.27 25.37
C ARG A 593 18.39 5.70 26.84
N THR A 594 19.33 6.53 27.26
CA THR A 594 19.43 7.06 28.64
C THR A 594 18.27 7.98 29.00
N LEU A 595 17.91 8.92 28.10
CA LEU A 595 16.79 9.86 28.28
C LEU A 595 15.41 9.16 28.25
N LYS A 596 15.21 8.17 27.38
CA LYS A 596 13.99 7.36 27.34
C LYS A 596 13.90 6.40 28.53
N ALA A 597 15.01 5.78 28.95
CA ALA A 597 15.04 4.95 30.15
C ALA A 597 14.79 5.77 31.42
N ALA A 598 15.38 6.97 31.52
CA ALA A 598 15.08 7.93 32.58
C ALA A 598 13.60 8.34 32.56
N LYS A 599 13.05 8.68 31.39
CA LYS A 599 11.61 8.96 31.23
C LYS A 599 10.74 7.79 31.68
N HIS A 600 11.07 6.57 31.28
CA HIS A 600 10.30 5.38 31.63
C HIS A 600 10.39 5.04 33.12
N ARG A 601 11.57 5.17 33.75
CA ARG A 601 11.74 5.01 35.20
C ARG A 601 11.00 6.10 35.99
N VAL A 602 11.06 7.36 35.54
CA VAL A 602 10.31 8.48 36.15
C VAL A 602 8.80 8.27 35.98
N HIS A 603 8.35 7.76 34.82
CA HIS A 603 6.95 7.42 34.56
C HIS A 603 6.43 6.29 35.45
N LEU A 604 7.20 5.20 35.59
CA LEU A 604 6.85 4.07 36.46
C LEU A 604 6.89 4.47 37.94
N GLY A 605 7.87 5.29 38.36
CA GLY A 605 7.95 5.85 39.71
C GLY A 605 6.77 6.76 40.02
N LEU A 606 6.38 7.64 39.09
CA LEU A 606 5.21 8.51 39.22
C LEU A 606 3.89 7.73 39.21
N GLN A 607 3.77 6.66 38.42
CA GLN A 607 2.62 5.77 38.47
C GLN A 607 2.51 5.02 39.79
N ALA A 608 3.63 4.53 40.34
CA ALA A 608 3.65 3.86 41.64
C ALA A 608 3.26 4.82 42.78
N VAL A 609 3.78 6.06 42.75
CA VAL A 609 3.41 7.11 43.71
C VAL A 609 1.93 7.49 43.54
N ALA A 610 1.46 7.75 42.32
CA ALA A 610 0.06 8.12 42.05
C ALA A 610 -0.93 7.00 42.45
N ALA A 611 -0.56 5.73 42.28
CA ALA A 611 -1.35 4.59 42.71
C ALA A 611 -1.45 4.47 44.25
N GLN A 612 -0.41 4.90 44.98
CA GLN A 612 -0.38 4.85 46.45
C GLN A 612 -0.96 6.10 47.14
N THR A 613 -0.87 7.29 46.54
CA THR A 613 -1.26 8.56 47.20
C THR A 613 -2.41 9.31 46.53
N VAL A 614 -2.57 9.26 45.20
CA VAL A 614 -3.51 10.16 44.47
C VAL A 614 -4.91 9.55 44.33
N ARG A 615 -5.05 8.23 44.27
CA ARG A 615 -6.35 7.53 44.19
C ARG A 615 -7.26 7.67 45.44
N LYS A 616 -6.80 8.35 46.50
CA LYS A 616 -7.55 8.57 47.75
C LYS A 616 -8.01 10.02 47.97
N LEU A 617 -7.79 10.92 47.01
CA LEU A 617 -8.14 12.36 47.12
C LEU A 617 -9.34 12.74 46.23
N PRO A 618 -10.14 13.77 46.57
CA PRO A 618 -11.26 14.26 45.74
C PRO A 618 -10.80 14.81 44.37
N GLU A 619 -11.62 14.64 43.32
CA GLU A 619 -11.32 14.94 41.90
C GLU A 619 -10.62 16.29 41.60
N PRO A 620 -10.97 17.43 42.25
CA PRO A 620 -10.33 18.71 41.95
C PRO A 620 -8.83 18.72 42.31
N ALA A 621 -8.46 18.02 43.39
CA ALA A 621 -7.07 17.93 43.86
C ALA A 621 -6.25 16.93 43.02
N GLN A 622 -6.90 15.91 42.46
CA GLN A 622 -6.24 14.95 41.57
C GLN A 622 -5.68 15.64 40.33
N ASN A 623 -6.47 16.49 39.66
CA ASN A 623 -6.05 17.14 38.41
C ASN A 623 -4.86 18.10 38.59
N VAL A 624 -4.79 18.83 39.70
CA VAL A 624 -3.68 19.75 40.00
C VAL A 624 -2.39 18.98 40.31
N ILE A 625 -2.48 17.95 41.15
CA ILE A 625 -1.33 17.12 41.53
C ILE A 625 -0.83 16.30 40.33
N TYR A 626 -1.73 15.78 39.50
CA TYR A 626 -1.37 15.10 38.25
C TYR A 626 -0.61 16.08 37.34
N THR A 627 -1.16 17.26 37.07
CA THR A 627 -0.50 18.23 36.19
C THR A 627 0.91 18.61 36.69
N ALA A 628 1.07 18.85 38.00
CA ALA A 628 2.36 19.15 38.60
C ALA A 628 3.34 17.96 38.53
N ALA A 629 2.89 16.74 38.86
CA ALA A 629 3.71 15.53 38.89
C ALA A 629 4.20 15.08 37.50
N TRP A 630 3.46 15.44 36.44
CA TRP A 630 3.78 15.07 35.05
C TRP A 630 4.62 16.13 34.30
N THR A 631 4.80 17.33 34.87
CA THR A 631 5.65 18.41 34.34
C THR A 631 7.08 17.97 33.92
N PRO A 632 7.80 17.14 34.71
CA PRO A 632 9.14 16.69 34.33
C PRO A 632 9.14 15.80 33.06
N ILE A 633 8.09 15.00 32.87
CA ILE A 633 7.93 14.14 31.69
C ILE A 633 7.63 14.98 30.45
N SER A 634 6.83 16.03 30.60
CA SER A 634 6.52 17.01 29.56
C SER A 634 7.77 17.80 29.14
N ALA A 635 8.60 18.21 30.09
CA ALA A 635 9.89 18.87 29.84
C ALA A 635 10.86 17.97 29.07
N VAL A 636 10.99 16.69 29.45
CA VAL A 636 11.80 15.71 28.71
C VAL A 636 11.25 15.47 27.29
N ARG A 637 9.92 15.50 27.11
CA ARG A 637 9.26 15.42 25.80
C ARG A 637 9.60 16.61 24.92
N TYR A 638 9.59 17.81 25.48
CA TYR A 638 9.95 19.05 24.79
C TYR A 638 11.40 19.05 24.34
N VAL A 639 12.33 18.67 25.23
CA VAL A 639 13.77 18.57 24.91
C VAL A 639 14.04 17.51 23.83
N LEU A 640 13.40 16.34 23.90
CA LEU A 640 13.51 15.32 22.85
C LEU A 640 12.91 15.79 21.51
N GLY A 641 11.87 16.63 21.54
CA GLY A 641 11.27 17.25 20.36
C GLY A 641 12.23 18.24 19.69
N GLN A 642 12.85 19.13 20.47
CA GLN A 642 13.83 20.11 19.99
C GLN A 642 15.11 19.44 19.43
N LEU A 643 15.61 18.40 20.10
CA LEU A 643 16.76 17.63 19.62
C LEU A 643 16.47 16.86 18.31
N ARG A 644 15.24 16.36 18.13
CA ARG A 644 14.81 15.74 16.87
C ARG A 644 14.68 16.76 15.73
N ALA A 645 14.25 17.98 16.03
CA ALA A 645 14.20 19.07 15.07
C ALA A 645 15.62 19.53 14.66
N GLY A 646 16.55 19.63 15.61
CA GLY A 646 17.95 19.98 15.34
C GLY A 646 18.73 18.94 14.54
N VAL A 647 18.50 17.63 14.78
CA VAL A 647 19.11 16.55 13.99
C VAL A 647 18.52 16.49 12.56
N ARG A 648 17.28 16.92 12.35
CA ARG A 648 16.69 17.11 11.01
C ARG A 648 17.29 18.31 10.27
N TYR A 649 17.72 19.34 10.99
CA TYR A 649 18.35 20.53 10.43
C TYR A 649 19.81 20.27 10.02
N LEU A 650 20.58 19.54 10.84
CA LEU A 650 21.99 19.17 10.59
C LEU A 650 22.18 18.06 9.52
N ARG A 651 21.10 17.54 8.95
CA ARG A 651 21.13 16.61 7.79
C ARG A 651 20.68 17.27 6.49
N LYS A 652 20.25 18.55 6.53
CA LYS A 652 19.88 19.37 5.37
C LYS A 652 21.02 20.30 4.91
N HIS A 653 22.14 20.24 5.61
CA HIS A 653 23.45 20.80 5.27
C HIS A 653 24.46 19.67 5.44
#